data_AF-A0A7W8CMU2-F1
#
_entry.id   AF-A0A7W8CMU2-F1
#
_cell.length_a   1.000
_cell.length_b   1.000
_cell.length_c   1.000
_cell.angle_alpha   90.00
_cell.angle_beta   90.00
_cell.angle_gamma   90.00
#
_symmetry.space_group_name_H-M   'P 1'
#
loop_
_entity.id
_entity.type
_entity.pdbx_description
1 polymer ?
#
loop_
_entity_poly.entity_id
_entity_poly.type
_entity_poly.pdbx_seq_one_letter_code
_entity_poly.pdbx_strand_id
1 'polypeptide(L)'
;MASAVIRGGLEFHRSGSPVWSQSLLRSSDIGGPAGRRAAGSLRLLLRVIEMAGSVMSGRADLDLVWVLAVDFGTTATAAAVREPDGRVAGLVLPDGTSTMPSSVLADPNGVLVGTKADSAAGYSLDRYQPTPKRDIGRASVLLGDAEFRPCTLIAAVYAAIIREAVRQHNHRPPEQLVLTHPVDWSDRRLDVLREAVSMAADQLEISLPDPTFMPEPVAAATHYAQASDQPTARIITTSAGSAVVPSEEVVGDEYFAVYDLGGGTFDVTVLCRSSDGFEILATGGIDPLGGFEFDNRLFNYLGQTHYKKADPKLWQALDYPDPEDPDSGMRRRMLDTTVRQVKEELSEHTQRTVRLPGLPEPVLVTRTEFENLIRTDLDATIAEFEATLARAGLTPDQLAGIYRIGGASRIPLVGSLLDQIERPVHVVDHPKTVVALGAVVDAAESVEPAVVDEPPTAEQPETQTELLATVPVSADGAGVARKRPLRLIGAVAAVVLIAGAAVTGWLVFGKAKEEPSAPSAAAASDSGDNPNHLSDAEIDLLKLSDWHYNRASCKPAQGGSYVQVSIACVGKPASGAPPAQFFSFASVENLRTFVSAKTKQFDSTNCPGDPPGQDGPARNRTGTEVGRRACYLDKSTDPPTPVTIVTHEKTLVAAIYTWNGPGGAAGLNAWFGHAPDPTSGGLTDDPVDPDNFTPADLDLIARALNNKDPQDCRHLEPPGGDIQANVVCAGGNVNAPTIILAGFTTSAQARTQWDNDFRRFGESCDGQADPTNAAWTVRGSDVGRYTCLTEDSVGTPRAAILAVNEQKAFGAELVVVAPDWPYPTPRNQPELVDWFIKQNEGSFWR
;
A
#
# COMPACT_ATOMS: atom_id res chain seq x y z
N MET A 1 -43.74 -53.06 11.35
CA MET A 1 -43.11 -54.01 12.29
C MET A 1 -41.82 -54.48 11.65
N ALA A 2 -40.68 -54.66 12.33
CA ALA A 2 -40.13 -54.20 13.61
C ALA A 2 -38.59 -54.40 13.48
N SER A 3 -37.67 -53.56 13.96
CA SER A 3 -37.41 -53.07 15.33
C SER A 3 -36.95 -54.15 16.32
N ALA A 4 -35.93 -53.81 17.13
CA ALA A 4 -35.02 -54.70 17.91
C ALA A 4 -34.10 -55.58 17.02
N VAL A 5 -32.85 -55.92 17.38
CA VAL A 5 -32.06 -55.85 18.65
C VAL A 5 -30.69 -55.22 18.29
N ILE A 6 -30.23 -54.08 18.84
CA ILE A 6 -29.77 -53.76 20.22
C ILE A 6 -28.38 -54.34 20.58
N ARG A 7 -27.38 -53.43 20.60
CA ARG A 7 -26.15 -53.35 21.43
C ARG A 7 -25.09 -54.47 21.40
N GLY A 8 -23.85 -54.01 21.22
CA GLY A 8 -22.59 -54.71 21.55
C GLY A 8 -21.53 -54.40 20.48
N GLY A 9 -20.39 -53.79 20.77
CA GLY A 9 -19.89 -53.15 22.00
C GLY A 9 -18.45 -52.69 21.74
N LEU A 10 -18.07 -51.46 22.11
CA LEU A 10 -16.70 -50.97 21.85
C LEU A 10 -15.72 -51.57 22.86
N GLU A 11 -14.86 -52.48 22.40
CA GLU A 11 -13.57 -52.76 23.03
C GLU A 11 -12.45 -52.34 22.08
N PHE A 12 -11.69 -51.33 22.48
CA PHE A 12 -10.47 -50.91 21.78
C PHE A 12 -9.31 -51.83 22.15
N HIS A 13 -8.66 -52.45 21.15
CA HIS A 13 -7.28 -52.92 21.28
C HIS A 13 -6.43 -52.56 20.06
N ARG A 14 -5.11 -52.54 20.27
CA ARG A 14 -4.14 -51.80 19.45
C ARG A 14 -3.75 -52.54 18.15
N SER A 15 -3.10 -51.78 17.26
CA SER A 15 -2.63 -52.16 15.90
C SER A 15 -3.74 -52.57 14.93
N GLY A 16 -4.09 -51.66 14.01
CA GLY A 16 -5.03 -51.95 12.92
C GLY A 16 -4.30 -52.28 11.62
N SER A 17 -4.70 -53.40 10.99
CA SER A 17 -4.57 -53.69 9.54
C SER A 17 -5.16 -55.08 9.24
N PRO A 18 -6.34 -55.18 8.60
CA PRO A 18 -6.89 -56.48 8.19
C PRO A 18 -6.26 -56.95 6.87
N VAL A 19 -5.28 -57.85 6.96
CA VAL A 19 -4.66 -58.48 5.78
C VAL A 19 -5.58 -59.58 5.21
N TRP A 20 -6.11 -59.36 4.01
CA TRP A 20 -6.87 -60.37 3.27
C TRP A 20 -5.94 -61.26 2.44
N SER A 21 -5.81 -62.54 2.78
CA SER A 21 -5.02 -63.48 1.97
C SER A 21 -5.83 -64.08 0.81
N GLN A 22 -5.31 -63.96 -0.42
CA GLN A 22 -5.89 -64.61 -1.59
C GLN A 22 -5.46 -66.09 -1.66
N SER A 23 -6.17 -66.98 -0.97
CA SER A 23 -5.90 -68.42 -1.07
C SER A 23 -7.14 -69.31 -0.92
N LEU A 24 -8.09 -69.26 -1.88
CA LEU A 24 -9.16 -70.28 -1.99
C LEU A 24 -9.88 -70.40 -3.37
N LEU A 25 -9.16 -70.30 -4.50
CA LEU A 25 -9.73 -70.59 -5.84
C LEU A 25 -8.84 -71.53 -6.68
N ARG A 26 -8.74 -72.81 -6.26
CA ARG A 26 -8.25 -73.93 -7.09
C ARG A 26 -9.03 -75.23 -6.84
N SER A 27 -10.23 -75.32 -7.42
CA SER A 27 -10.83 -76.61 -7.81
C SER A 27 -11.90 -76.38 -8.89
N SER A 28 -12.02 -77.34 -9.81
CA SER A 28 -13.08 -77.39 -10.81
C SER A 28 -14.29 -78.19 -10.30
N ASP A 29 -15.32 -78.30 -11.15
CA ASP A 29 -16.40 -79.31 -11.13
C ASP A 29 -17.70 -78.98 -10.37
N ILE A 30 -18.50 -78.06 -10.93
CA ILE A 30 -19.97 -78.20 -10.93
C ILE A 30 -20.53 -77.95 -12.35
N GLY A 31 -20.73 -79.03 -13.11
CA GLY A 31 -21.38 -78.98 -14.41
C GLY A 31 -22.91 -79.03 -14.30
N GLY A 32 -23.60 -77.89 -14.44
CA GLY A 32 -25.07 -77.88 -14.49
C GLY A 32 -25.70 -76.52 -14.81
N PRO A 33 -26.93 -76.47 -15.38
CA PRO A 33 -27.58 -75.22 -15.76
C PRO A 33 -27.96 -74.34 -14.56
N ALA A 34 -28.22 -74.93 -13.38
CA ALA A 34 -28.51 -74.19 -12.15
C ALA A 34 -27.29 -73.38 -11.65
N GLY A 35 -26.08 -73.98 -11.70
CA GLY A 35 -24.84 -73.34 -11.26
C GLY A 35 -24.50 -72.06 -12.04
N ARG A 36 -24.89 -71.98 -13.32
CA ARG A 36 -24.70 -70.78 -14.15
C ARG A 36 -25.57 -69.60 -13.71
N ARG A 37 -26.77 -69.85 -13.16
CA ARG A 37 -27.62 -68.80 -12.58
C ARG A 37 -27.06 -68.33 -11.24
N ALA A 38 -26.64 -69.24 -10.36
CA ALA A 38 -26.00 -68.88 -9.10
C ALA A 38 -24.71 -68.07 -9.31
N ALA A 39 -23.84 -68.48 -10.25
CA ALA A 39 -22.64 -67.73 -10.61
C ALA A 39 -22.96 -66.37 -11.26
N GLY A 40 -24.06 -66.26 -12.02
CA GLY A 40 -24.56 -64.99 -12.56
C GLY A 40 -25.01 -64.04 -11.45
N SER A 41 -25.87 -64.49 -10.54
CA SER A 41 -26.35 -63.69 -9.41
C SER A 41 -25.23 -63.32 -8.43
N LEU A 42 -24.28 -64.22 -8.16
CA LEU A 42 -23.14 -63.91 -7.29
C LEU A 42 -22.15 -62.94 -7.95
N ARG A 43 -21.93 -63.03 -9.27
CA ARG A 43 -21.16 -62.01 -10.02
C ARG A 43 -21.90 -60.68 -10.11
N LEU A 44 -23.23 -60.66 -10.16
CA LEU A 44 -23.99 -59.43 -10.12
C LEU A 44 -23.96 -58.80 -8.72
N LEU A 45 -24.07 -59.61 -7.65
CA LEU A 45 -23.95 -59.13 -6.28
C LEU A 45 -22.53 -58.65 -5.96
N LEU A 46 -21.50 -59.38 -6.40
CA LEU A 46 -20.11 -58.92 -6.34
C LEU A 46 -19.92 -57.65 -7.15
N ARG A 47 -20.44 -57.53 -8.37
CA ARG A 47 -20.40 -56.26 -9.12
C ARG A 47 -21.18 -55.13 -8.47
N VAL A 48 -22.26 -55.39 -7.73
CA VAL A 48 -22.98 -54.37 -6.97
C VAL A 48 -22.22 -53.97 -5.70
N ILE A 49 -21.44 -54.87 -5.10
CA ILE A 49 -20.54 -54.57 -3.97
C ILE A 49 -19.25 -53.89 -4.45
N GLU A 50 -18.72 -54.26 -5.63
CA GLU A 50 -17.62 -53.57 -6.31
C GLU A 50 -18.06 -52.21 -6.83
N MET A 51 -19.30 -52.05 -7.32
CA MET A 51 -19.86 -50.74 -7.69
C MET A 51 -20.19 -49.89 -6.45
N ALA A 52 -20.77 -50.45 -5.39
CA ALA A 52 -20.96 -49.69 -4.15
C ALA A 52 -19.61 -49.28 -3.53
N GLY A 53 -18.62 -50.19 -3.54
CA GLY A 53 -17.24 -49.91 -3.18
C GLY A 53 -16.60 -48.84 -4.07
N SER A 54 -16.77 -48.92 -5.40
CA SER A 54 -16.23 -47.97 -6.36
C SER A 54 -16.99 -46.63 -6.43
N VAL A 55 -18.21 -46.55 -5.90
CA VAL A 55 -18.98 -45.30 -5.74
C VAL A 55 -18.64 -44.65 -4.40
N MET A 56 -18.30 -45.42 -3.36
CA MET A 56 -17.74 -44.88 -2.10
C MET A 56 -16.23 -44.61 -2.15
N SER A 57 -15.51 -45.27 -3.06
CA SER A 57 -14.11 -45.04 -3.44
C SER A 57 -13.99 -44.26 -4.76
N GLY A 58 -15.08 -43.58 -5.16
CA GLY A 58 -15.21 -42.84 -6.42
C GLY A 58 -15.09 -41.32 -6.27
N ARG A 59 -14.92 -40.82 -5.05
CA ARG A 59 -14.11 -39.61 -4.87
C ARG A 59 -12.67 -40.01 -5.17
N ALA A 60 -11.95 -39.18 -5.91
CA ALA A 60 -10.49 -39.27 -5.84
C ALA A 60 -10.09 -39.01 -4.38
N ASP A 61 -9.17 -39.82 -3.85
CA ASP A 61 -8.32 -39.33 -2.78
C ASP A 61 -7.48 -38.20 -3.39
N LEU A 62 -7.97 -36.97 -3.24
CA LEU A 62 -7.11 -35.80 -3.35
C LEU A 62 -6.13 -35.94 -2.19
N ASP A 63 -4.84 -36.11 -2.50
CA ASP A 63 -3.76 -36.00 -1.52
C ASP A 63 -3.71 -34.54 -1.03
N LEU A 64 -4.63 -34.19 -0.14
CA LEU A 64 -4.75 -32.85 0.42
C LEU A 64 -3.48 -32.56 1.22
N VAL A 65 -2.74 -31.55 0.77
CA VAL A 65 -1.53 -31.09 1.43
C VAL A 65 -1.87 -30.24 2.67
N TRP A 66 -0.95 -30.18 3.63
CA TRP A 66 -1.06 -29.31 4.79
C TRP A 66 -0.79 -27.86 4.39
N VAL A 67 -1.75 -26.99 4.70
CA VAL A 67 -1.71 -25.57 4.35
C VAL A 67 -1.76 -24.70 5.59
N LEU A 68 -0.99 -23.62 5.57
CA LEU A 68 -1.08 -22.52 6.51
C LEU A 68 -1.62 -21.29 5.77
N ALA A 69 -2.74 -20.74 6.22
CA ALA A 69 -3.22 -19.42 5.81
C ALA A 69 -2.95 -18.41 6.93
N VAL A 70 -2.45 -17.23 6.58
CA VAL A 70 -2.16 -16.14 7.53
C VAL A 70 -2.85 -14.85 7.10
N ASP A 71 -3.71 -14.34 7.98
CA ASP A 71 -4.31 -13.03 7.90
C ASP A 71 -3.46 -12.05 8.72
N PHE A 72 -2.73 -11.17 8.03
CA PHE A 72 -1.97 -10.08 8.65
C PHE A 72 -2.82 -8.81 8.68
N GLY A 73 -3.78 -8.75 9.60
CA GLY A 73 -4.61 -7.58 9.84
C GLY A 73 -3.86 -6.41 10.50
N THR A 74 -4.41 -5.19 10.40
CA THR A 74 -3.73 -3.95 10.82
C THR A 74 -3.41 -3.89 12.32
N THR A 75 -4.25 -4.49 13.16
CA THR A 75 -4.12 -4.49 14.64
C THR A 75 -4.02 -5.88 15.26
N ALA A 76 -4.47 -6.92 14.54
CA ALA A 76 -4.37 -8.31 14.97
C ALA A 76 -4.06 -9.21 13.77
N THR A 77 -3.23 -10.23 14.00
CA THR A 77 -2.85 -11.28 13.06
C THR A 77 -3.57 -12.57 13.44
N ALA A 78 -4.18 -13.24 12.49
CA ALA A 78 -4.81 -14.55 12.64
C ALA A 78 -4.20 -15.58 11.69
N ALA A 79 -4.40 -16.85 11.96
CA ALA A 79 -4.01 -17.92 11.06
C ALA A 79 -4.95 -19.12 11.15
N ALA A 80 -5.00 -19.91 10.09
CA ALA A 80 -5.73 -21.16 10.02
C ALA A 80 -4.89 -22.22 9.32
N VAL A 81 -5.20 -23.49 9.60
CA VAL A 81 -4.58 -24.65 8.97
C VAL A 81 -5.64 -25.55 8.37
N ARG A 82 -5.32 -26.13 7.20
CA ARG A 82 -6.03 -27.28 6.63
C ARG A 82 -5.11 -28.46 6.71
N GLU A 83 -5.52 -29.50 7.43
CA GLU A 83 -4.72 -30.71 7.59
C GLU A 83 -4.97 -31.72 6.45
N PRO A 84 -4.08 -32.71 6.24
CA PRO A 84 -4.22 -33.69 5.16
C PRO A 84 -5.44 -34.62 5.25
N ASP A 85 -6.13 -34.64 6.39
CA ASP A 85 -7.44 -35.30 6.56
C ASP A 85 -8.62 -34.42 6.09
N GLY A 86 -8.33 -33.24 5.51
CA GLY A 86 -9.30 -32.24 5.08
C GLY A 86 -9.84 -31.33 6.18
N ARG A 87 -9.41 -31.51 7.44
CA ARG A 87 -9.90 -30.71 8.58
C ARG A 87 -9.31 -29.30 8.57
N VAL A 88 -10.20 -28.31 8.52
CA VAL A 88 -9.87 -26.90 8.74
C VAL A 88 -9.97 -26.54 10.22
N ALA A 89 -9.01 -25.78 10.75
CA ALA A 89 -9.03 -25.23 12.10
C ALA A 89 -8.26 -23.90 12.18
N GLY A 90 -8.67 -23.01 13.10
CA GLY A 90 -7.87 -21.83 13.46
C GLY A 90 -6.61 -22.23 14.23
N LEU A 91 -5.48 -21.55 13.98
CA LEU A 91 -4.25 -21.78 14.73
C LEU A 91 -4.41 -21.23 16.15
N VAL A 92 -4.29 -22.11 17.15
CA VAL A 92 -4.29 -21.72 18.56
C VAL A 92 -2.87 -21.27 18.95
N LEU A 93 -2.75 -20.10 19.56
CA LEU A 93 -1.47 -19.50 19.94
C LEU A 93 -1.01 -19.97 21.34
N PRO A 94 0.25 -19.72 21.75
CA PRO A 94 0.79 -20.22 23.02
C PRO A 94 0.11 -19.68 24.30
N ASP A 95 -0.66 -18.61 24.19
CA ASP A 95 -1.50 -18.05 25.26
C ASP A 95 -2.95 -18.58 25.25
N GLY A 96 -3.28 -19.48 24.31
CA GLY A 96 -4.60 -20.07 24.14
C GLY A 96 -5.57 -19.23 23.30
N THR A 97 -5.15 -18.07 22.77
CA THR A 97 -5.96 -17.26 21.86
C THR A 97 -5.90 -17.76 20.41
N SER A 98 -6.79 -17.28 19.54
CA SER A 98 -6.75 -17.53 18.08
C SER A 98 -6.24 -16.34 17.27
N THR A 99 -5.80 -15.25 17.93
CA THR A 99 -5.38 -14.00 17.29
C THR A 99 -4.28 -13.31 18.09
N MET A 100 -3.15 -13.01 17.46
CA MET A 100 -2.06 -12.25 18.06
C MET A 100 -2.26 -10.75 17.78
N PRO A 101 -1.86 -9.81 18.66
CA PRO A 101 -1.71 -8.42 18.23
C PRO A 101 -0.68 -8.31 17.08
N SER A 102 -0.92 -7.45 16.10
CA SER A 102 0.05 -7.23 14.99
C SER A 102 1.27 -6.39 15.40
N SER A 103 1.24 -5.84 16.60
CA SER A 103 2.21 -4.89 17.14
C SER A 103 3.62 -5.45 17.27
N VAL A 104 4.62 -4.60 17.05
CA VAL A 104 6.05 -4.92 17.18
C VAL A 104 6.77 -3.96 18.12
N LEU A 105 7.87 -4.40 18.72
CA LEU A 105 8.77 -3.56 19.52
C LEU A 105 10.23 -3.92 19.23
N ALA A 106 11.05 -2.93 18.89
CA ALA A 106 12.49 -3.09 18.67
C ALA A 106 13.25 -3.17 19.99
N ASP A 107 13.82 -4.33 20.32
CA ASP A 107 14.65 -4.55 21.52
C ASP A 107 16.14 -4.79 21.15
N PRO A 108 17.08 -4.73 22.11
CA PRO A 108 18.52 -4.89 21.82
C PRO A 108 18.96 -6.26 21.27
N ASN A 109 18.06 -7.24 21.22
CA ASN A 109 18.29 -8.62 20.77
C ASN A 109 17.48 -8.97 19.51
N GLY A 110 16.55 -8.13 19.07
CA GLY A 110 15.71 -8.37 17.89
C GLY A 110 14.39 -7.60 17.94
N VAL A 111 13.34 -8.18 17.36
CA VAL A 111 11.99 -7.60 17.34
C VAL A 111 11.05 -8.47 18.17
N LEU A 112 10.51 -7.91 19.26
CA LEU A 112 9.39 -8.51 19.99
C LEU A 112 8.11 -8.29 19.19
N VAL A 113 7.17 -9.24 19.27
CA VAL A 113 5.90 -9.16 18.54
C VAL A 113 4.71 -9.56 19.41
N GLY A 114 3.51 -9.13 19.01
CA GLY A 114 2.26 -9.51 19.65
C GLY A 114 2.19 -9.11 21.12
N THR A 115 1.57 -9.97 21.94
CA THR A 115 1.38 -9.76 23.38
C THR A 115 2.68 -9.43 24.13
N LYS A 116 3.86 -9.84 23.61
CA LYS A 116 5.17 -9.48 24.19
C LYS A 116 5.55 -8.02 23.91
N ALA A 117 5.37 -7.56 22.67
CA ALA A 117 5.55 -6.15 22.32
C ALA A 117 4.52 -5.29 23.08
N ASP A 118 3.25 -5.70 23.07
CA ASP A 118 2.13 -5.01 23.71
C ASP A 118 2.37 -4.81 25.23
N SER A 119 3.00 -5.79 25.89
CA SER A 119 3.40 -5.74 27.31
C SER A 119 4.67 -4.94 27.59
N ALA A 120 5.65 -4.95 26.66
CA ALA A 120 6.92 -4.25 26.83
C ALA A 120 6.85 -2.75 26.47
N ALA A 121 5.86 -2.36 25.66
CA ALA A 121 5.66 -1.00 25.16
C ALA A 121 5.59 0.10 26.24
N GLY A 122 5.15 -0.23 27.46
CA GLY A 122 5.17 0.71 28.59
C GLY A 122 6.57 1.15 29.05
N TYR A 123 7.63 0.41 28.69
CA TYR A 123 9.02 0.71 29.05
C TYR A 123 9.85 1.28 27.89
N SER A 124 9.34 1.23 26.65
CA SER A 124 10.06 1.64 25.44
C SER A 124 9.06 2.02 24.34
N LEU A 125 8.25 3.04 24.62
CA LEU A 125 7.19 3.50 23.73
C LEU A 125 7.74 4.11 22.42
N ASP A 126 8.97 4.64 22.48
CA ASP A 126 9.79 5.08 21.35
C ASP A 126 10.10 3.96 20.34
N ARG A 127 10.15 2.71 20.81
CA ARG A 127 10.51 1.52 20.03
C ARG A 127 9.32 0.68 19.60
N TYR A 128 8.10 1.15 19.88
CA TYR A 128 6.86 0.39 19.73
C TYR A 128 6.03 0.87 18.54
N GLN A 129 5.69 -0.05 17.62
CA GLN A 129 4.76 0.19 16.52
C GLN A 129 3.52 -0.71 16.69
N PRO A 130 2.35 -0.15 17.07
CA PRO A 130 1.11 -0.93 17.21
C PRO A 130 0.53 -1.50 15.90
N THR A 131 0.77 -0.86 14.74
CA THR A 131 0.06 -1.16 13.48
C THR A 131 0.99 -1.26 12.25
N PRO A 132 1.95 -2.19 12.20
CA PRO A 132 2.97 -2.25 11.14
C PRO A 132 2.42 -2.53 9.72
N LYS A 133 1.17 -3.02 9.55
CA LYS A 133 0.53 -3.12 8.20
C LYS A 133 0.47 -1.75 7.51
N ARG A 134 0.27 -0.66 8.27
CA ARG A 134 0.24 0.72 7.75
C ARG A 134 1.61 1.24 7.29
N ASP A 135 2.71 0.59 7.68
CA ASP A 135 4.05 0.99 7.25
C ASP A 135 4.47 0.40 5.90
N ILE A 136 3.70 -0.53 5.30
CA ILE A 136 4.09 -1.23 4.06
C ILE A 136 4.38 -0.28 2.89
N GLY A 137 3.70 0.87 2.82
CA GLY A 137 3.96 1.90 1.81
C GLY A 137 5.17 2.80 2.07
N ARG A 138 5.87 2.64 3.20
CA ARG A 138 7.00 3.49 3.61
C ARG A 138 8.34 2.86 3.21
N ALA A 139 9.36 3.69 2.97
CA ALA A 139 10.73 3.20 2.81
C ALA A 139 11.27 2.58 4.11
N SER A 140 10.91 3.16 5.26
CA SER A 140 11.39 2.76 6.58
C SER A 140 10.47 3.19 7.73
N VAL A 141 10.77 2.66 8.92
CA VAL A 141 10.12 2.93 10.20
C VAL A 141 11.21 3.15 11.25
N LEU A 142 11.20 4.30 11.93
CA LEU A 142 12.13 4.61 13.02
C LEU A 142 11.55 4.08 14.35
N LEU A 143 12.29 3.23 15.05
CA LEU A 143 11.94 2.68 16.37
C LEU A 143 13.11 2.90 17.33
N GLY A 144 12.93 3.85 18.26
CA GLY A 144 14.04 4.44 19.00
C GLY A 144 15.07 5.06 18.05
N ASP A 145 16.35 4.72 18.23
CA ASP A 145 17.46 5.19 17.39
C ASP A 145 17.67 4.36 16.10
N ALA A 146 16.83 3.35 15.84
CA ALA A 146 17.06 2.34 14.80
C ALA A 146 16.01 2.39 13.68
N GLU A 147 16.49 2.42 12.44
CA GLU A 147 15.68 2.45 11.23
C GLU A 147 15.46 1.02 10.69
N PHE A 148 14.19 0.63 10.52
CA PHE A 148 13.77 -0.69 10.04
C PHE A 148 13.04 -0.56 8.69
N ARG A 149 13.25 -1.51 7.78
CA ARG A 149 12.37 -1.69 6.61
C ARG A 149 11.06 -2.34 7.07
N PRO A 150 9.89 -2.02 6.48
CA PRO A 150 8.60 -2.61 6.89
C PRO A 150 8.60 -4.15 6.83
N CYS A 151 9.18 -4.74 5.78
CA CYS A 151 9.34 -6.18 5.63
C CYS A 151 10.10 -6.82 6.81
N THR A 152 11.11 -6.16 7.39
CA THR A 152 11.84 -6.65 8.57
C THR A 152 10.93 -6.80 9.80
N LEU A 153 10.01 -5.85 10.00
CA LEU A 153 9.07 -5.87 11.12
C LEU A 153 7.98 -6.91 10.91
N ILE A 154 7.47 -7.02 9.68
CA ILE A 154 6.44 -7.99 9.29
C ILE A 154 7.00 -9.42 9.31
N ALA A 155 8.27 -9.61 8.94
CA ALA A 155 8.97 -10.90 9.02
C ALA A 155 8.99 -11.44 10.45
N ALA A 156 9.16 -10.58 11.47
CA ALA A 156 9.11 -11.02 12.87
C ALA A 156 7.70 -11.50 13.27
N VAL A 157 6.63 -10.89 12.72
CA VAL A 157 5.23 -11.31 12.94
C VAL A 157 4.96 -12.65 12.25
N TYR A 158 5.33 -12.80 10.97
CA TYR A 158 5.22 -14.08 10.26
C TYR A 158 6.06 -15.17 10.90
N ALA A 159 7.31 -14.89 11.31
CA ALA A 159 8.16 -15.85 12.00
C ALA A 159 7.59 -16.30 13.35
N ALA A 160 6.72 -15.51 14.02
CA ALA A 160 6.01 -15.96 15.21
C ALA A 160 4.87 -16.94 14.88
N ILE A 161 4.02 -16.61 13.90
CA ILE A 161 2.91 -17.45 13.45
C ILE A 161 3.41 -18.77 12.86
N ILE A 162 4.35 -18.70 11.92
CA ILE A 162 4.90 -19.87 11.21
C ILE A 162 5.60 -20.80 12.18
N ARG A 163 6.42 -20.27 13.10
CA ARG A 163 7.08 -21.07 14.16
C ARG A 163 6.07 -21.86 15.00
N GLU A 164 4.93 -21.26 15.34
CA GLU A 164 3.90 -21.93 16.13
C GLU A 164 3.12 -22.99 15.32
N ALA A 165 2.78 -22.69 14.06
CA ALA A 165 2.19 -23.66 13.15
C ALA A 165 3.12 -24.88 12.96
N VAL A 166 4.39 -24.65 12.63
CA VAL A 166 5.45 -25.68 12.51
C VAL A 166 5.60 -26.48 13.80
N ARG A 167 5.56 -25.84 14.97
CA ARG A 167 5.64 -26.50 16.29
C ARG A 167 4.46 -27.45 16.54
N GLN A 168 3.26 -27.12 16.06
CA GLN A 168 2.08 -27.98 16.20
C GLN A 168 2.10 -29.15 15.20
N HIS A 169 2.59 -28.91 13.98
CA HIS A 169 2.59 -29.91 12.88
C HIS A 169 3.93 -30.68 12.80
N ASN A 170 4.37 -31.19 13.96
CA ASN A 170 5.53 -32.08 14.11
C ASN A 170 6.87 -31.54 13.55
N HIS A 171 7.10 -30.23 13.62
CA HIS A 171 8.30 -29.54 13.12
C HIS A 171 8.52 -29.68 11.61
N ARG A 172 7.44 -29.78 10.83
CA ARG A 172 7.48 -29.68 9.36
C ARG A 172 7.12 -28.24 8.92
N PRO A 173 7.62 -27.75 7.78
CA PRO A 173 7.08 -26.57 7.11
C PRO A 173 5.78 -26.90 6.36
N PRO A 174 4.86 -25.93 6.17
CA PRO A 174 3.64 -26.16 5.40
C PRO A 174 3.96 -26.40 3.92
N GLU A 175 3.16 -27.23 3.25
CA GLU A 175 3.32 -27.54 1.83
C GLU A 175 2.74 -26.45 0.92
N GLN A 176 1.80 -25.65 1.42
CA GLN A 176 1.37 -24.37 0.81
C GLN A 176 1.23 -23.28 1.89
N LEU A 177 1.56 -22.04 1.52
CA LEU A 177 1.38 -20.85 2.37
C LEU A 177 0.47 -19.86 1.64
N VAL A 178 -0.62 -19.44 2.29
CA VAL A 178 -1.56 -18.43 1.78
C VAL A 178 -1.46 -17.18 2.64
N LEU A 179 -1.34 -16.01 2.02
CA LEU A 179 -1.39 -14.71 2.68
C LEU A 179 -2.61 -13.92 2.20
N THR A 180 -3.33 -13.28 3.10
CA THR A 180 -4.45 -12.41 2.70
C THR A 180 -4.06 -10.93 2.63
N HIS A 181 -4.70 -10.20 1.72
CA HIS A 181 -4.50 -8.77 1.49
C HIS A 181 -5.82 -8.05 1.12
N PRO A 182 -5.95 -6.73 1.33
CA PRO A 182 -7.06 -5.95 0.77
C PRO A 182 -7.01 -5.95 -0.77
N VAL A 183 -8.18 -5.82 -1.42
CA VAL A 183 -8.32 -5.96 -2.89
C VAL A 183 -7.43 -4.98 -3.65
N ASP A 184 -7.46 -3.70 -3.28
CA ASP A 184 -6.80 -2.60 -3.99
C ASP A 184 -5.29 -2.46 -3.68
N TRP A 185 -4.63 -3.56 -3.29
CA TRP A 185 -3.18 -3.59 -3.09
C TRP A 185 -2.43 -3.96 -4.37
N SER A 186 -1.52 -3.07 -4.79
CA SER A 186 -0.61 -3.32 -5.91
C SER A 186 0.48 -4.35 -5.57
N ASP A 187 1.06 -4.96 -6.60
CA ASP A 187 2.13 -5.97 -6.49
C ASP A 187 3.28 -5.52 -5.57
N ARG A 188 3.66 -4.24 -5.61
CA ARG A 188 4.70 -3.66 -4.72
C ARG A 188 4.37 -3.81 -3.23
N ARG A 189 3.10 -3.83 -2.83
CA ARG A 189 2.69 -4.11 -1.43
C ARG A 189 2.72 -5.61 -1.12
N LEU A 190 2.40 -6.46 -2.10
CA LEU A 190 2.46 -7.92 -1.98
C LEU A 190 3.91 -8.43 -1.91
N ASP A 191 4.82 -7.83 -2.67
CA ASP A 191 6.26 -8.15 -2.63
C ASP A 191 6.90 -7.85 -1.26
N VAL A 192 6.44 -6.81 -0.55
CA VAL A 192 6.85 -6.55 0.84
C VAL A 192 6.45 -7.70 1.77
N LEU A 193 5.30 -8.35 1.52
CA LEU A 193 4.87 -9.54 2.26
C LEU A 193 5.64 -10.81 1.83
N ARG A 194 5.94 -10.96 0.53
CA ARG A 194 6.76 -12.07 0.00
C ARG A 194 8.19 -12.02 0.55
N GLU A 195 8.81 -10.84 0.57
CA GLU A 195 10.12 -10.62 1.20
C GLU A 195 10.05 -10.89 2.71
N ALA A 196 9.01 -10.44 3.40
CA ALA A 196 8.83 -10.71 4.83
C ALA A 196 8.69 -12.21 5.13
N VAL A 197 8.05 -13.01 4.26
CA VAL A 197 8.03 -14.48 4.37
C VAL A 197 9.41 -15.09 4.15
N SER A 198 10.16 -14.62 3.14
CA SER A 198 11.53 -15.09 2.88
C SER A 198 12.44 -14.83 4.09
N MET A 199 12.41 -13.60 4.62
CA MET A 199 13.13 -13.24 5.86
C MET A 199 12.66 -14.04 7.08
N ALA A 200 11.39 -14.43 7.15
CA ALA A 200 10.87 -15.30 8.21
C ALA A 200 11.33 -16.76 8.06
N ALA A 201 11.51 -17.26 6.83
CA ALA A 201 12.07 -18.59 6.55
C ALA A 201 13.54 -18.67 7.01
N ASP A 202 14.35 -17.67 6.63
CA ASP A 202 15.75 -17.52 7.05
C ASP A 202 15.88 -17.46 8.58
N GLN A 203 15.04 -16.65 9.25
CA GLN A 203 15.01 -16.54 10.72
C GLN A 203 14.60 -17.82 11.46
N LEU A 204 14.03 -18.80 10.76
CA LEU A 204 13.57 -20.07 11.31
C LEU A 204 14.41 -21.27 10.88
N GLU A 205 15.40 -21.07 10.00
CA GLU A 205 16.21 -22.13 9.38
C GLU A 205 15.35 -23.22 8.68
N ILE A 206 14.23 -22.82 8.05
CA ILE A 206 13.32 -23.71 7.31
C ILE A 206 13.13 -23.28 5.86
N SER A 207 12.88 -24.25 4.98
CA SER A 207 12.34 -23.98 3.64
C SER A 207 10.84 -23.76 3.73
N LEU A 208 10.32 -22.71 3.09
CA LEU A 208 8.89 -22.46 2.90
C LEU A 208 8.55 -22.47 1.40
N PRO A 209 7.30 -22.79 1.01
CA PRO A 209 6.82 -22.52 -0.34
C PRO A 209 6.68 -21.00 -0.56
N ASP A 210 6.74 -20.59 -1.83
CA ASP A 210 6.36 -19.23 -2.22
C ASP A 210 4.90 -18.95 -1.79
N PRO A 211 4.61 -17.81 -1.15
CA PRO A 211 3.24 -17.50 -0.75
C PRO A 211 2.35 -17.25 -1.97
N THR A 212 1.17 -17.85 -1.94
CA THR A 212 0.02 -17.42 -2.75
C THR A 212 -0.72 -16.29 -2.02
N PHE A 213 -1.40 -15.44 -2.79
CA PHE A 213 -2.13 -14.30 -2.28
C PHE A 213 -3.63 -14.46 -2.54
N MET A 214 -4.46 -14.06 -1.57
CA MET A 214 -5.91 -14.10 -1.68
C MET A 214 -6.54 -12.81 -1.13
N PRO A 215 -7.51 -12.19 -1.81
CA PRO A 215 -8.19 -11.03 -1.27
C PRO A 215 -8.98 -11.36 0.01
N GLU A 216 -8.77 -10.56 1.06
CA GLU A 216 -9.45 -10.63 2.37
C GLU A 216 -10.98 -10.81 2.26
N PRO A 217 -11.73 -10.06 1.43
CA PRO A 217 -13.18 -10.23 1.30
C PRO A 217 -13.59 -11.53 0.59
N VAL A 218 -12.81 -12.01 -0.39
CA VAL A 218 -13.09 -13.27 -1.09
C VAL A 218 -12.87 -14.45 -0.16
N ALA A 219 -11.78 -14.42 0.62
CA ALA A 219 -11.52 -15.39 1.68
C ALA A 219 -12.70 -15.45 2.68
N ALA A 220 -13.19 -14.30 3.14
CA ALA A 220 -14.35 -14.25 4.02
C ALA A 220 -15.64 -14.82 3.40
N ALA A 221 -15.93 -14.49 2.13
CA ALA A 221 -17.10 -15.00 1.42
C ALA A 221 -17.06 -16.54 1.26
N THR A 222 -15.89 -17.11 0.94
CA THR A 222 -15.66 -18.57 0.91
C THR A 222 -15.99 -19.23 2.26
N HIS A 223 -15.64 -18.61 3.39
CA HIS A 223 -16.03 -19.13 4.72
C HIS A 223 -17.54 -19.09 4.96
N TYR A 224 -18.22 -17.99 4.59
CA TYR A 224 -19.68 -17.88 4.73
C TYR A 224 -20.44 -18.87 3.82
N ALA A 225 -19.93 -19.17 2.63
CA ALA A 225 -20.49 -20.19 1.74
C ALA A 225 -20.45 -21.59 2.38
N GLN A 226 -19.31 -21.99 2.96
CA GLN A 226 -19.19 -23.26 3.69
C GLN A 226 -20.13 -23.35 4.89
N ALA A 227 -20.22 -22.29 5.69
CA ALA A 227 -21.12 -22.24 6.85
C ALA A 227 -22.61 -22.40 6.49
N SER A 228 -22.95 -22.20 5.21
CA SER A 228 -24.31 -22.30 4.67
C SER A 228 -24.64 -23.69 4.08
N ASP A 229 -23.74 -24.67 4.20
CA ASP A 229 -23.83 -26.03 3.61
C ASP A 229 -24.06 -26.02 2.08
N GLN A 230 -23.53 -24.99 1.41
CA GLN A 230 -23.55 -24.83 -0.04
C GLN A 230 -22.15 -25.12 -0.63
N PRO A 231 -22.06 -25.64 -1.86
CA PRO A 231 -20.77 -25.97 -2.47
C PRO A 231 -19.88 -24.73 -2.63
N THR A 232 -18.61 -24.88 -2.24
CA THR A 232 -17.52 -23.98 -2.62
C THR A 232 -17.06 -24.26 -4.04
N ALA A 233 -16.48 -23.24 -4.66
CA ALA A 233 -15.84 -23.30 -5.96
C ALA A 233 -14.75 -22.20 -6.04
N ARG A 234 -13.83 -22.38 -7.00
CA ARG A 234 -12.55 -21.69 -7.21
C ARG A 234 -12.61 -20.16 -7.34
N ILE A 235 -11.63 -19.48 -6.78
CA ILE A 235 -11.44 -18.04 -7.03
C ILE A 235 -10.96 -17.79 -8.48
N ILE A 236 -11.70 -16.96 -9.23
CA ILE A 236 -11.25 -16.41 -10.52
C ILE A 236 -10.71 -14.99 -10.29
N THR A 237 -9.40 -14.87 -10.01
CA THR A 237 -8.70 -13.59 -10.07
C THR A 237 -8.31 -13.24 -11.51
N THR A 238 -9.14 -12.46 -12.19
CA THR A 238 -8.74 -11.82 -13.45
C THR A 238 -7.63 -10.81 -13.17
N SER A 239 -6.41 -11.06 -13.66
CA SER A 239 -5.31 -10.11 -13.54
C SER A 239 -5.55 -8.88 -14.42
N ALA A 240 -5.25 -7.71 -13.85
CA ALA A 240 -5.65 -6.37 -14.30
C ALA A 240 -7.17 -6.07 -14.24
N GLY A 241 -7.53 -4.96 -13.60
CA GLY A 241 -8.89 -4.45 -13.52
C GLY A 241 -9.37 -3.91 -14.87
N SER A 242 -9.89 -4.80 -15.71
CA SER A 242 -10.45 -4.50 -17.03
C SER A 242 -11.96 -4.70 -17.03
N ALA A 243 -12.69 -3.91 -17.81
CA ALA A 243 -14.13 -3.76 -17.70
C ALA A 243 -14.92 -5.07 -17.85
N VAL A 244 -15.79 -5.36 -16.87
CA VAL A 244 -16.82 -6.40 -17.00
C VAL A 244 -17.83 -5.95 -18.07
N VAL A 245 -17.95 -6.74 -19.14
CA VAL A 245 -19.00 -6.59 -20.15
C VAL A 245 -19.99 -7.75 -19.92
N PRO A 246 -21.25 -7.48 -19.53
CA PRO A 246 -22.20 -8.56 -19.26
C PRO A 246 -22.60 -9.28 -20.56
N SER A 247 -22.30 -10.58 -20.64
CA SER A 247 -22.76 -11.46 -21.71
C SER A 247 -24.19 -11.96 -21.44
N GLU A 248 -25.04 -11.97 -22.47
CA GLU A 248 -26.43 -12.41 -22.35
C GLU A 248 -26.53 -13.94 -22.19
N GLU A 249 -26.76 -14.42 -20.95
CA GLU A 249 -27.70 -15.51 -20.57
C GLU A 249 -27.52 -15.87 -19.07
N VAL A 250 -28.07 -15.05 -18.16
CA VAL A 250 -27.92 -15.23 -16.70
C VAL A 250 -28.71 -16.44 -16.18
N VAL A 251 -27.99 -17.49 -15.76
CA VAL A 251 -28.53 -18.61 -14.97
C VAL A 251 -28.36 -18.28 -13.47
N GLY A 252 -29.07 -17.23 -13.04
CA GLY A 252 -29.29 -16.87 -11.64
C GLY A 252 -28.06 -16.81 -10.72
N ASP A 253 -27.13 -15.91 -10.98
CA ASP A 253 -26.02 -15.60 -10.04
C ASP A 253 -26.53 -14.96 -8.73
N GLU A 254 -25.83 -15.18 -7.61
CA GLU A 254 -26.14 -14.53 -6.32
C GLU A 254 -25.14 -13.40 -6.02
N TYR A 255 -25.62 -12.18 -5.78
CA TYR A 255 -24.78 -11.04 -5.41
C TYR A 255 -24.64 -10.89 -3.90
N PHE A 256 -23.42 -10.67 -3.41
CA PHE A 256 -23.13 -10.43 -1.99
C PHE A 256 -22.27 -9.17 -1.83
N ALA A 257 -22.35 -8.52 -0.67
CA ALA A 257 -21.44 -7.42 -0.34
C ALA A 257 -20.70 -7.73 0.96
N VAL A 258 -19.37 -7.75 0.91
CA VAL A 258 -18.52 -7.83 2.10
C VAL A 258 -18.35 -6.43 2.69
N TYR A 259 -18.52 -6.31 4.01
CA TYR A 259 -18.33 -5.10 4.78
C TYR A 259 -17.28 -5.41 5.86
N ASP A 260 -16.01 -5.04 5.63
CA ASP A 260 -14.96 -5.12 6.64
C ASP A 260 -14.77 -3.76 7.30
N LEU A 261 -15.02 -3.69 8.60
CA LEU A 261 -14.60 -2.56 9.43
C LEU A 261 -13.52 -3.03 10.39
N GLY A 262 -12.28 -2.90 9.91
CA GLY A 262 -11.11 -3.56 10.47
C GLY A 262 -10.42 -2.79 11.60
N GLY A 263 -9.12 -3.06 11.75
CA GLY A 263 -8.28 -2.41 12.75
C GLY A 263 -7.95 -0.95 12.42
N GLY A 264 -7.94 -0.59 11.14
CA GLY A 264 -7.58 0.75 10.65
C GLY A 264 -7.91 1.03 9.18
N THR A 265 -8.65 0.15 8.53
CA THR A 265 -9.24 0.38 7.21
C THR A 265 -10.71 -0.03 7.28
N PHE A 266 -11.53 0.66 6.49
CA PHE A 266 -12.84 0.18 6.09
C PHE A 266 -12.74 -0.25 4.64
N ASP A 267 -13.15 -1.48 4.35
CA ASP A 267 -13.07 -2.06 3.01
C ASP A 267 -14.42 -2.70 2.68
N VAL A 268 -14.95 -2.39 1.50
CA VAL A 268 -16.21 -2.93 0.97
C VAL A 268 -15.97 -3.55 -0.40
N THR A 269 -16.55 -4.73 -0.62
CA THR A 269 -16.38 -5.44 -1.89
C THR A 269 -17.68 -6.12 -2.28
N VAL A 270 -18.16 -5.82 -3.49
CA VAL A 270 -19.34 -6.45 -4.08
C VAL A 270 -18.88 -7.63 -4.91
N LEU A 271 -19.43 -8.80 -4.60
CA LEU A 271 -19.10 -10.09 -5.18
C LEU A 271 -20.27 -10.64 -5.98
N CYS A 272 -20.00 -11.16 -7.16
CA CYS A 272 -20.86 -12.09 -7.87
C CYS A 272 -20.48 -13.51 -7.42
N ARG A 273 -21.47 -14.39 -7.21
CA ARG A 273 -21.24 -15.81 -7.03
C ARG A 273 -21.74 -16.57 -8.27
N SER A 274 -20.80 -17.07 -9.05
CA SER A 274 -21.03 -17.88 -10.24
C SER A 274 -20.98 -19.38 -9.91
N SER A 275 -21.14 -20.24 -10.92
CA SER A 275 -20.92 -21.70 -10.78
C SER A 275 -19.50 -22.06 -10.36
N ASP A 276 -18.54 -21.20 -10.70
CA ASP A 276 -17.12 -21.49 -10.60
C ASP A 276 -16.46 -20.82 -9.41
N GLY A 277 -17.09 -19.81 -8.76
CA GLY A 277 -16.67 -19.30 -7.45
C GLY A 277 -17.21 -17.91 -7.11
N PHE A 278 -16.36 -17.07 -6.52
CA PHE A 278 -16.65 -15.66 -6.25
C PHE A 278 -15.81 -14.75 -7.15
N GLU A 279 -16.48 -13.83 -7.84
CA GLU A 279 -15.89 -12.82 -8.74
C GLU A 279 -16.12 -11.42 -8.17
N ILE A 280 -15.13 -10.53 -8.26
CA ILE A 280 -15.22 -9.16 -7.74
C ILE A 280 -15.86 -8.24 -8.79
N LEU A 281 -17.01 -7.65 -8.47
CA LEU A 281 -17.71 -6.67 -9.33
C LEU A 281 -17.24 -5.23 -9.05
N ALA A 282 -17.07 -4.88 -7.78
CA ALA A 282 -16.55 -3.58 -7.36
C ALA A 282 -15.89 -3.67 -5.98
N THR A 283 -14.94 -2.77 -5.73
CA THR A 283 -14.23 -2.61 -4.45
C THR A 283 -14.15 -1.13 -4.08
N GLY A 284 -14.15 -0.82 -2.79
CA GLY A 284 -14.12 0.53 -2.25
C GLY A 284 -13.67 0.51 -0.79
N GLY A 285 -13.36 1.67 -0.23
CA GLY A 285 -12.86 1.73 1.14
C GLY A 285 -12.38 3.10 1.59
N ILE A 286 -11.99 3.17 2.86
CA ILE A 286 -11.49 4.37 3.52
C ILE A 286 -10.27 3.98 4.39
N ASP A 287 -9.10 4.49 4.01
CA ASP A 287 -7.83 4.38 4.77
C ASP A 287 -7.28 5.80 4.99
N PRO A 288 -6.99 6.24 6.23
CA PRO A 288 -7.14 5.53 7.50
C PRO A 288 -8.54 5.67 8.11
N LEU A 289 -9.26 4.55 8.28
CA LEU A 289 -10.47 4.51 9.10
C LEU A 289 -10.73 3.14 9.71
N GLY A 290 -10.67 3.01 11.04
CA GLY A 290 -11.16 1.80 11.69
C GLY A 290 -11.05 1.83 13.21
N GLY A 291 -10.90 0.64 13.80
CA GLY A 291 -10.84 0.46 15.25
C GLY A 291 -9.82 1.35 15.98
N PHE A 292 -8.67 1.67 15.36
CA PHE A 292 -7.63 2.54 15.91
C PHE A 292 -8.05 4.02 15.92
N GLU A 293 -8.70 4.51 14.87
CA GLU A 293 -9.26 5.88 14.83
C GLU A 293 -10.37 6.05 15.87
N PHE A 294 -11.19 5.02 16.09
CA PHE A 294 -12.20 5.04 17.14
C PHE A 294 -11.60 5.06 18.55
N ASP A 295 -10.47 4.35 18.78
CA ASP A 295 -9.70 4.48 20.02
C ASP A 295 -9.15 5.91 20.18
N ASN A 296 -8.56 6.48 19.14
CA ASN A 296 -8.04 7.85 19.17
C ASN A 296 -9.12 8.90 19.44
N ARG A 297 -10.35 8.72 18.93
CA ARG A 297 -11.50 9.59 19.22
C ARG A 297 -11.93 9.48 20.69
N LEU A 298 -11.99 8.27 21.25
CA LEU A 298 -12.33 8.04 22.65
C LEU A 298 -11.22 8.54 23.61
N PHE A 299 -9.95 8.33 23.26
CA PHE A 299 -8.78 8.90 23.95
C PHE A 299 -8.87 10.44 24.03
N ASN A 300 -9.08 11.09 22.88
CA ASN A 300 -9.23 12.54 22.81
C ASN A 300 -10.45 13.05 23.58
N TYR A 301 -11.60 12.35 23.50
CA TYR A 301 -12.78 12.68 24.30
C TYR A 301 -12.45 12.70 25.78
N LEU A 302 -11.96 11.57 26.33
CA LEU A 302 -11.64 11.45 27.75
C LEU A 302 -10.57 12.48 28.19
N GLY A 303 -9.65 12.80 27.29
CA GLY A 303 -8.68 13.87 27.43
C GLY A 303 -9.31 15.24 27.66
N GLN A 304 -10.14 15.71 26.73
CA GLN A 304 -10.77 17.02 26.82
C GLN A 304 -11.88 17.08 27.89
N THR A 305 -12.62 16.00 28.13
CA THR A 305 -13.82 16.01 29.00
C THR A 305 -13.54 15.67 30.46
N HIS A 306 -12.52 14.87 30.77
CA HIS A 306 -12.17 14.48 32.15
C HIS A 306 -10.78 14.97 32.54
N TYR A 307 -9.72 14.52 31.84
CA TYR A 307 -8.34 14.80 32.23
C TYR A 307 -8.03 16.31 32.29
N LYS A 308 -8.22 17.01 31.18
CA LYS A 308 -7.91 18.45 31.05
C LYS A 308 -8.74 19.36 31.97
N LYS A 309 -9.86 18.87 32.50
CA LYS A 309 -10.67 19.59 33.50
C LYS A 309 -10.21 19.31 34.94
N ALA A 310 -9.63 18.14 35.20
CA ALA A 310 -9.11 17.75 36.51
C ALA A 310 -7.67 18.26 36.72
N ASP A 311 -6.78 17.99 35.77
CA ASP A 311 -5.42 18.52 35.71
C ASP A 311 -4.93 18.62 34.24
N PRO A 312 -4.78 19.85 33.70
CA PRO A 312 -4.21 20.08 32.37
C PRO A 312 -2.79 19.53 32.17
N LYS A 313 -1.97 19.43 33.22
CA LYS A 313 -0.61 18.89 33.13
C LYS A 313 -0.60 17.38 33.03
N LEU A 314 -1.47 16.71 33.79
CA LEU A 314 -1.70 15.27 33.67
C LEU A 314 -2.18 14.92 32.26
N TRP A 315 -3.08 15.72 31.66
CA TRP A 315 -3.41 15.53 30.24
C TRP A 315 -2.17 15.68 29.36
N GLN A 316 -1.42 16.78 29.47
CA GLN A 316 -0.26 17.04 28.62
C GLN A 316 0.78 15.90 28.68
N ALA A 317 1.06 15.35 29.85
CA ALA A 317 2.02 14.25 30.05
C ALA A 317 1.50 12.86 29.64
N LEU A 318 0.20 12.73 29.35
CA LEU A 318 -0.40 11.52 28.76
C LEU A 318 -0.48 11.65 27.23
N ASP A 319 -0.91 12.82 26.74
CA ASP A 319 -1.01 13.19 25.32
C ASP A 319 0.39 13.16 24.66
N TYR A 320 1.38 13.73 25.34
CA TYR A 320 2.81 13.73 24.97
C TYR A 320 3.65 13.16 26.11
N PRO A 321 3.97 11.85 26.10
CA PRO A 321 4.83 11.22 27.10
C PRO A 321 6.25 11.78 27.03
N ASP A 322 6.78 12.20 28.17
CA ASP A 322 8.14 12.74 28.32
C ASP A 322 9.18 11.59 28.31
N PRO A 323 10.12 11.52 27.35
CA PRO A 323 11.13 10.46 27.31
C PRO A 323 12.13 10.47 28.47
N GLU A 324 12.28 11.59 29.20
CA GLU A 324 13.12 11.64 30.41
C GLU A 324 12.41 11.09 31.65
N ASP A 325 11.07 10.93 31.62
CA ASP A 325 10.25 10.38 32.69
C ASP A 325 9.98 8.88 32.45
N PRO A 326 10.60 7.96 33.22
CA PRO A 326 10.53 6.52 32.97
C PRO A 326 9.15 5.90 33.18
N ASP A 327 8.21 6.61 33.84
CA ASP A 327 6.84 6.16 34.04
C ASP A 327 5.86 6.76 33.01
N SER A 328 6.32 7.63 32.10
CA SER A 328 5.44 8.35 31.15
C SER A 328 4.84 7.40 30.10
N GLY A 329 5.69 6.61 29.43
CA GLY A 329 5.30 5.60 28.45
C GLY A 329 4.38 4.54 29.06
N MET A 330 4.62 4.16 30.32
CA MET A 330 3.79 3.21 31.06
C MET A 330 2.40 3.79 31.32
N ARG A 331 2.30 5.04 31.79
CA ARG A 331 1.01 5.73 32.00
C ARG A 331 0.22 5.89 30.70
N ARG A 332 0.88 6.24 29.59
CA ARG A 332 0.26 6.30 28.27
C ARG A 332 -0.23 4.93 27.81
N ARG A 333 0.61 3.90 27.84
CA ARG A 333 0.23 2.54 27.43
C ARG A 333 -0.92 1.97 28.26
N MET A 334 -0.97 2.26 29.56
CA MET A 334 -2.12 1.94 30.42
C MET A 334 -3.41 2.65 29.96
N LEU A 335 -3.35 3.95 29.62
CA LEU A 335 -4.51 4.69 29.12
C LEU A 335 -4.96 4.17 27.74
N ASP A 336 -4.06 3.98 26.78
CA ASP A 336 -4.40 3.42 25.46
C ASP A 336 -5.07 2.04 25.57
N THR A 337 -4.53 1.17 26.44
CA THR A 337 -5.09 -0.16 26.70
C THR A 337 -6.47 -0.06 27.34
N THR A 338 -6.65 0.87 28.28
CA THR A 338 -7.95 1.15 28.92
C THR A 338 -8.97 1.66 27.89
N VAL A 339 -8.57 2.55 26.98
CA VAL A 339 -9.42 3.08 25.90
C VAL A 339 -9.89 1.95 24.98
N ARG A 340 -8.97 1.10 24.49
CA ARG A 340 -9.29 -0.07 23.66
C ARG A 340 -10.26 -1.02 24.38
N GLN A 341 -10.01 -1.32 25.66
CA GLN A 341 -10.88 -2.16 26.46
C GLN A 341 -12.28 -1.55 26.63
N VAL A 342 -12.39 -0.25 26.88
CA VAL A 342 -13.69 0.43 27.02
C VAL A 342 -14.48 0.39 25.72
N LYS A 343 -13.85 0.59 24.56
CA LYS A 343 -14.51 0.44 23.24
C LYS A 343 -15.05 -0.98 23.03
N GLU A 344 -14.21 -2.00 23.26
CA GLU A 344 -14.61 -3.40 23.09
C GLU A 344 -15.73 -3.78 24.09
N GLU A 345 -15.63 -3.38 25.36
CA GLU A 345 -16.67 -3.62 26.38
C GLU A 345 -17.98 -2.86 26.12
N LEU A 346 -17.94 -1.65 25.56
CA LEU A 346 -19.15 -0.91 25.17
C LEU A 346 -19.87 -1.52 23.98
N SER A 347 -19.21 -2.40 23.21
CA SER A 347 -19.90 -3.18 22.17
C SER A 347 -20.87 -4.20 22.80
N GLU A 348 -20.56 -4.71 23.98
CA GLU A 348 -21.38 -5.70 24.71
C GLU A 348 -22.30 -5.03 25.76
N HIS A 349 -21.87 -3.92 26.38
CA HIS A 349 -22.60 -3.22 27.44
C HIS A 349 -23.00 -1.78 27.07
N THR A 350 -24.12 -1.28 27.59
CA THR A 350 -24.60 0.09 27.30
C THR A 350 -23.82 1.19 28.03
N GLN A 351 -23.06 0.86 29.06
CA GLN A 351 -22.19 1.77 29.81
C GLN A 351 -21.10 1.01 30.58
N ARG A 352 -20.00 1.69 30.89
CA ARG A 352 -18.93 1.20 31.78
C ARG A 352 -18.43 2.28 32.72
N THR A 353 -18.09 1.87 33.95
CA THR A 353 -17.46 2.74 34.95
C THR A 353 -15.98 2.37 35.06
N VAL A 354 -15.12 3.31 34.70
CA VAL A 354 -13.71 3.07 34.34
C VAL A 354 -12.79 3.85 35.28
N ARG A 355 -11.73 3.21 35.78
CA ARG A 355 -10.66 3.92 36.52
C ARG A 355 -9.57 4.36 35.53
N LEU A 356 -9.62 5.61 35.11
CA LEU A 356 -8.62 6.18 34.21
C LEU A 356 -7.31 6.49 34.98
N PRO A 357 -6.11 6.12 34.48
CA PRO A 357 -4.85 6.33 35.18
C PRO A 357 -4.63 7.78 35.63
N GLY A 358 -4.36 7.99 36.92
CA GLY A 358 -4.09 9.31 37.50
C GLY A 358 -5.31 10.15 37.89
N LEU A 359 -6.54 9.76 37.53
CA LEU A 359 -7.76 10.42 38.05
C LEU A 359 -8.20 9.80 39.39
N PRO A 360 -8.68 10.61 40.36
CA PRO A 360 -9.08 10.10 41.67
C PRO A 360 -10.41 9.32 41.62
N GLU A 361 -11.37 9.82 40.84
CA GLU A 361 -12.72 9.28 40.73
C GLU A 361 -12.89 8.46 39.44
N PRO A 362 -13.65 7.33 39.48
CA PRO A 362 -14.01 6.60 38.28
C PRO A 362 -14.89 7.42 37.33
N VAL A 363 -14.66 7.28 36.03
CA VAL A 363 -15.44 7.92 34.97
C VAL A 363 -16.50 6.94 34.45
N LEU A 364 -17.75 7.38 34.37
CA LEU A 364 -18.78 6.68 33.60
C LEU A 364 -18.64 7.06 32.12
N VAL A 365 -18.57 6.05 31.24
CA VAL A 365 -18.64 6.21 29.78
C VAL A 365 -19.82 5.40 29.28
N THR A 366 -20.73 6.03 28.54
CA THR A 366 -21.87 5.34 27.91
C THR A 366 -21.56 4.96 26.47
N ARG A 367 -22.26 3.93 25.97
CA ARG A 367 -22.23 3.52 24.56
C ARG A 367 -22.65 4.68 23.66
N THR A 368 -23.72 5.40 24.04
CA THR A 368 -24.24 6.53 23.27
C THR A 368 -23.24 7.69 23.17
N GLU A 369 -22.47 7.98 24.21
CA GLU A 369 -21.37 8.95 24.10
C GLU A 369 -20.31 8.49 23.10
N PHE A 370 -19.87 7.23 23.18
CA PHE A 370 -18.89 6.67 22.23
C PHE A 370 -19.41 6.63 20.78
N GLU A 371 -20.63 6.14 20.57
CA GLU A 371 -21.28 6.08 19.25
C GLU A 371 -21.45 7.48 18.63
N ASN A 372 -21.73 8.51 19.44
CA ASN A 372 -21.76 9.90 18.97
C ASN A 372 -20.39 10.44 18.53
N LEU A 373 -19.27 9.95 19.09
CA LEU A 373 -17.92 10.39 18.69
C LEU A 373 -17.51 9.86 17.30
N ILE A 374 -18.07 8.71 16.91
CA ILE A 374 -17.73 7.99 15.67
C ILE A 374 -18.86 8.04 14.63
N ARG A 375 -20.00 8.69 14.92
CA ARG A 375 -21.20 8.63 14.07
C ARG A 375 -20.91 9.04 12.62
N THR A 376 -20.22 10.17 12.43
CA THR A 376 -19.85 10.67 11.09
C THR A 376 -18.95 9.71 10.31
N ASP A 377 -18.08 8.97 11.00
CA ASP A 377 -17.22 7.96 10.36
C ASP A 377 -18.07 6.77 9.90
N LEU A 378 -19.01 6.32 10.74
CA LEU A 378 -19.90 5.21 10.40
C LEU A 378 -20.94 5.59 9.32
N ASP A 379 -21.35 6.86 9.27
CA ASP A 379 -22.14 7.39 8.14
C ASP A 379 -21.33 7.35 6.83
N ALA A 380 -20.04 7.70 6.87
CA ALA A 380 -19.16 7.62 5.70
C ALA A 380 -18.95 6.16 5.22
N THR A 381 -18.83 5.18 6.12
CA THR A 381 -18.71 3.76 5.73
C THR A 381 -20.00 3.22 5.08
N ILE A 382 -21.17 3.74 5.43
CA ILE A 382 -22.43 3.39 4.74
C ILE A 382 -22.51 4.09 3.38
N ALA A 383 -22.11 5.35 3.28
CA ALA A 383 -22.07 6.07 2.01
C ALA A 383 -21.11 5.41 0.99
N GLU A 384 -19.93 4.95 1.41
CA GLU A 384 -19.00 4.24 0.52
C GLU A 384 -19.49 2.82 0.18
N PHE A 385 -20.25 2.16 1.07
CA PHE A 385 -20.94 0.91 0.75
C PHE A 385 -21.99 1.12 -0.36
N GLU A 386 -22.85 2.13 -0.24
CA GLU A 386 -23.84 2.48 -1.26
C GLU A 386 -23.17 2.90 -2.58
N ALA A 387 -22.08 3.68 -2.51
CA ALA A 387 -21.31 4.07 -3.69
C ALA A 387 -20.64 2.88 -4.38
N THR A 388 -20.07 1.94 -3.63
CA THR A 388 -19.46 0.72 -4.19
C THR A 388 -20.51 -0.18 -4.85
N LEU A 389 -21.71 -0.28 -4.26
CA LEU A 389 -22.82 -1.03 -4.86
C LEU A 389 -23.33 -0.39 -6.16
N ALA A 390 -23.43 0.94 -6.19
CA ALA A 390 -23.73 1.68 -7.42
C ALA A 390 -22.63 1.52 -8.48
N ARG A 391 -21.35 1.45 -8.08
CA ARG A 391 -20.21 1.17 -8.98
C ARG A 391 -20.23 -0.26 -9.55
N ALA A 392 -20.81 -1.23 -8.82
CA ALA A 392 -21.11 -2.57 -9.34
C ALA A 392 -22.36 -2.61 -10.25
N GLY A 393 -23.09 -1.49 -10.42
CA GLY A 393 -24.32 -1.43 -11.19
C GLY A 393 -25.54 -2.06 -10.51
N LEU A 394 -25.50 -2.25 -9.19
CA LEU A 394 -26.54 -2.92 -8.41
C LEU A 394 -27.29 -1.96 -7.47
N THR A 395 -28.50 -2.36 -7.07
CA THR A 395 -29.27 -1.77 -5.95
C THR A 395 -29.32 -2.72 -4.74
N PRO A 396 -29.55 -2.22 -3.51
CA PRO A 396 -29.50 -3.05 -2.29
C PRO A 396 -30.38 -4.29 -2.33
N ASP A 397 -31.58 -4.19 -2.92
CA ASP A 397 -32.55 -5.29 -3.03
C ASP A 397 -32.06 -6.47 -3.89
N GLN A 398 -31.03 -6.28 -4.73
CA GLN A 398 -30.39 -7.34 -5.51
C GLN A 398 -29.37 -8.15 -4.71
N LEU A 399 -28.90 -7.67 -3.55
CA LEU A 399 -27.95 -8.41 -2.71
C LEU A 399 -28.65 -9.56 -1.98
N ALA A 400 -28.20 -10.80 -2.18
CA ALA A 400 -28.62 -11.97 -1.40
C ALA A 400 -28.31 -11.80 0.10
N GLY A 401 -27.17 -11.17 0.42
CA GLY A 401 -26.80 -10.80 1.80
C GLY A 401 -25.57 -9.91 1.90
N ILE A 402 -25.35 -9.37 3.11
CA ILE A 402 -24.18 -8.57 3.49
C ILE A 402 -23.32 -9.40 4.45
N TYR A 403 -22.08 -9.68 4.08
CA TYR A 403 -21.10 -10.40 4.90
C TYR A 403 -20.33 -9.40 5.77
N ARG A 404 -20.74 -9.25 7.04
CA ARG A 404 -20.10 -8.31 7.97
C ARG A 404 -18.90 -8.96 8.66
N ILE A 405 -17.71 -8.40 8.48
CA ILE A 405 -16.44 -8.88 9.03
C ILE A 405 -15.63 -7.74 9.66
N GLY A 406 -14.39 -7.98 10.06
CA GLY A 406 -13.58 -7.00 10.78
C GLY A 406 -13.85 -6.94 12.28
N GLY A 407 -12.90 -6.36 13.02
CA GLY A 407 -12.96 -6.28 14.48
C GLY A 407 -13.91 -5.20 15.01
N ALA A 408 -14.03 -4.07 14.30
CA ALA A 408 -14.80 -2.90 14.74
C ALA A 408 -16.25 -2.91 14.24
N SER A 409 -16.60 -3.75 13.26
CA SER A 409 -18.00 -3.98 12.86
C SER A 409 -18.87 -4.63 13.97
N ARG A 410 -18.24 -5.10 15.06
CA ARG A 410 -18.92 -5.54 16.29
C ARG A 410 -19.58 -4.39 17.07
N ILE A 411 -19.28 -3.12 16.75
CA ILE A 411 -19.93 -1.96 17.38
C ILE A 411 -21.43 -1.95 17.03
N PRO A 412 -22.35 -1.94 18.02
CA PRO A 412 -23.79 -2.10 17.78
C PRO A 412 -24.41 -1.14 16.77
N LEU A 413 -23.98 0.14 16.77
CA LEU A 413 -24.41 1.12 15.76
C LEU A 413 -24.13 0.67 14.31
N VAL A 414 -23.07 -0.10 14.04
CA VAL A 414 -22.78 -0.63 12.70
C VAL A 414 -23.86 -1.63 12.27
N GLY A 415 -24.34 -2.47 13.20
CA GLY A 415 -25.50 -3.33 12.97
C GLY A 415 -26.75 -2.50 12.69
N SER A 416 -27.08 -1.56 13.58
CA SER A 416 -28.26 -0.70 13.44
C SER A 416 -28.24 0.21 12.20
N LEU A 417 -27.08 0.45 11.59
CA LEU A 417 -26.93 1.12 10.30
C LEU A 417 -27.18 0.15 9.13
N LEU A 418 -26.52 -1.01 9.11
CA LEU A 418 -26.72 -2.02 8.06
C LEU A 418 -28.15 -2.58 8.04
N ASP A 419 -28.82 -2.67 9.19
CA ASP A 419 -30.22 -3.08 9.31
C ASP A 419 -31.17 -2.13 8.52
N GLN A 420 -30.80 -0.86 8.29
CA GLN A 420 -31.58 0.11 7.51
C GLN A 420 -31.49 -0.12 5.98
N ILE A 421 -30.57 -0.97 5.53
CA ILE A 421 -30.41 -1.38 4.13
C ILE A 421 -31.42 -2.49 3.76
N GLU A 422 -32.18 -3.00 4.75
CA GLU A 422 -33.23 -4.02 4.61
C GLU A 422 -32.78 -5.36 3.99
N ARG A 423 -31.46 -5.67 4.03
CA ARG A 423 -30.87 -6.93 3.55
C ARG A 423 -30.40 -7.84 4.69
N PRO A 424 -30.30 -9.16 4.47
CA PRO A 424 -29.75 -10.09 5.46
C PRO A 424 -28.29 -9.74 5.81
N VAL A 425 -28.04 -9.33 7.06
CA VAL A 425 -26.68 -9.12 7.58
C VAL A 425 -26.18 -10.40 8.22
N HIS A 426 -25.21 -11.05 7.57
CA HIS A 426 -24.55 -12.25 8.06
C HIS A 426 -23.35 -11.88 8.95
N VAL A 427 -23.16 -12.63 10.03
CA VAL A 427 -22.13 -12.39 11.05
C VAL A 427 -21.58 -13.74 11.53
N VAL A 428 -20.26 -13.92 11.58
CA VAL A 428 -19.62 -15.08 12.23
C VAL A 428 -19.29 -14.75 13.69
N ASP A 429 -19.39 -15.73 14.59
CA ASP A 429 -18.99 -15.60 16.01
C ASP A 429 -17.52 -15.14 16.20
N HIS A 430 -16.65 -15.47 15.24
CA HIS A 430 -15.20 -15.21 15.28
C HIS A 430 -14.76 -14.35 14.08
N PRO A 431 -15.15 -13.07 13.99
CA PRO A 431 -14.90 -12.21 12.83
C PRO A 431 -13.41 -11.83 12.67
N LYS A 432 -12.57 -12.08 13.69
CA LYS A 432 -11.11 -11.91 13.61
C LYS A 432 -10.37 -13.16 13.06
N THR A 433 -11.07 -14.24 12.69
CA THR A 433 -10.46 -15.45 12.09
C THR A 433 -11.15 -15.90 10.79
N VAL A 434 -12.27 -15.28 10.42
CA VAL A 434 -13.08 -15.63 9.23
C VAL A 434 -12.26 -15.63 7.93
N VAL A 435 -11.42 -14.61 7.76
CA VAL A 435 -10.53 -14.42 6.60
C VAL A 435 -9.54 -15.60 6.49
N ALA A 436 -8.74 -15.85 7.53
CA ALA A 436 -7.78 -16.97 7.52
C ALA A 436 -8.47 -18.34 7.34
N LEU A 437 -9.62 -18.56 7.98
CA LEU A 437 -10.38 -19.81 7.87
C LEU A 437 -10.91 -20.08 6.46
N GLY A 438 -11.33 -19.06 5.72
CA GLY A 438 -11.73 -19.23 4.32
C GLY A 438 -10.53 -19.28 3.37
N ALA A 439 -9.45 -18.56 3.66
CA ALA A 439 -8.23 -18.58 2.85
C ALA A 439 -7.55 -19.96 2.79
N VAL A 440 -7.72 -20.79 3.82
CA VAL A 440 -7.18 -22.15 3.84
C VAL A 440 -8.05 -23.19 3.10
N VAL A 441 -9.23 -22.78 2.63
CA VAL A 441 -10.20 -23.62 1.88
C VAL A 441 -9.87 -23.65 0.39
N ASP A 442 -9.88 -22.51 -0.31
CA ASP A 442 -9.72 -22.46 -1.78
C ASP A 442 -8.35 -22.99 -2.26
N ALA A 443 -7.32 -22.89 -1.40
CA ALA A 443 -6.04 -23.58 -1.56
C ALA A 443 -6.13 -25.13 -1.60
N ALA A 444 -7.31 -25.74 -1.45
CA ALA A 444 -7.55 -27.17 -1.64
C ALA A 444 -8.01 -27.50 -3.06
N GLU A 445 -8.77 -26.60 -3.69
CA GLU A 445 -9.46 -26.82 -4.97
C GLU A 445 -8.59 -26.40 -6.18
N SER A 446 -7.47 -25.73 -5.91
CA SER A 446 -6.44 -25.27 -6.83
C SER A 446 -5.31 -26.30 -7.09
N VAL A 447 -5.38 -27.50 -6.52
CA VAL A 447 -4.41 -28.58 -6.79
C VAL A 447 -4.70 -29.23 -8.15
N GLU A 448 -3.98 -28.80 -9.19
CA GLU A 448 -3.79 -29.65 -10.37
C GLU A 448 -2.82 -30.80 -10.05
N PRO A 449 -3.10 -32.03 -10.51
CA PRO A 449 -2.19 -33.16 -10.29
C PRO A 449 -0.88 -32.92 -11.06
N ALA A 450 0.25 -32.95 -10.35
CA ALA A 450 1.56 -32.76 -10.96
C ALA A 450 1.78 -33.75 -12.11
N VAL A 451 2.09 -33.23 -13.30
CA VAL A 451 2.44 -34.05 -14.46
C VAL A 451 3.73 -34.79 -14.15
N VAL A 452 3.64 -36.10 -13.97
CA VAL A 452 4.80 -36.96 -13.76
C VAL A 452 5.51 -37.13 -15.10
N ASP A 453 6.59 -36.38 -15.30
CA ASP A 453 7.49 -36.60 -16.44
C ASP A 453 8.02 -38.04 -16.41
N GLU A 454 7.69 -38.80 -17.46
CA GLU A 454 8.09 -40.19 -17.59
C GLU A 454 9.61 -40.25 -17.87
N PRO A 455 10.39 -41.04 -17.10
CA PRO A 455 11.86 -40.99 -17.20
C PRO A 455 12.32 -41.42 -18.60
N PRO A 456 13.20 -40.64 -19.27
CA PRO A 456 13.55 -40.88 -20.66
C PRO A 456 14.22 -42.25 -20.84
N THR A 457 13.68 -43.04 -21.77
CA THR A 457 14.20 -44.36 -22.11
C THR A 457 15.59 -44.25 -22.73
N ALA A 458 16.53 -45.07 -22.27
CA ALA A 458 17.92 -45.02 -22.70
C ALA A 458 18.13 -45.69 -24.08
N GLU A 459 18.58 -44.91 -25.06
CA GLU A 459 19.24 -45.42 -26.27
C GLU A 459 20.78 -45.33 -26.15
N GLN A 460 21.48 -46.18 -26.91
CA GLN A 460 22.92 -46.42 -26.75
C GLN A 460 23.77 -45.62 -27.76
N PRO A 461 25.03 -45.27 -27.43
CA PRO A 461 25.84 -44.38 -28.25
C PRO A 461 26.55 -45.09 -29.41
N GLU A 462 26.44 -44.55 -30.62
CA GLU A 462 27.45 -44.72 -31.66
C GLU A 462 28.56 -43.64 -31.51
N THR A 463 29.70 -43.83 -32.19
CA THR A 463 31.00 -43.26 -31.75
C THR A 463 31.83 -42.73 -32.93
N GLN A 464 32.83 -41.88 -32.62
CA GLN A 464 34.05 -41.53 -33.39
C GLN A 464 34.04 -40.19 -34.16
N THR A 465 35.15 -39.41 -34.25
CA THR A 465 36.50 -39.47 -33.62
C THR A 465 37.25 -38.11 -33.80
N GLU A 466 38.44 -37.98 -33.19
CA GLU A 466 39.48 -36.91 -33.31
C GLU A 466 39.51 -35.82 -32.21
N LEU A 467 40.65 -35.50 -31.55
CA LEU A 467 41.97 -36.17 -31.48
C LEU A 467 42.71 -35.85 -30.14
N LEU A 468 43.86 -36.51 -29.89
CA LEU A 468 44.73 -36.41 -28.70
C LEU A 468 45.37 -34.99 -28.54
N ALA A 469 46.01 -34.55 -27.43
CA ALA A 469 46.89 -35.22 -26.45
C ALA A 469 47.17 -34.31 -25.21
N THR A 470 47.68 -34.70 -24.02
CA THR A 470 47.95 -35.99 -23.32
C THR A 470 48.30 -35.75 -21.82
N VAL A 471 47.83 -36.63 -20.92
CA VAL A 471 48.61 -37.55 -20.01
C VAL A 471 50.04 -37.09 -19.59
N PRO A 472 50.45 -37.17 -18.29
CA PRO A 472 50.22 -38.32 -17.40
C PRO A 472 49.69 -38.10 -15.97
N VAL A 473 49.23 -39.22 -15.40
CA VAL A 473 48.73 -39.43 -14.03
C VAL A 473 49.67 -40.40 -13.28
N SER A 474 49.80 -40.29 -11.96
CA SER A 474 50.06 -41.41 -11.02
C SER A 474 49.94 -40.95 -9.55
N ALA A 475 49.59 -41.77 -8.55
CA ALA A 475 48.78 -43.00 -8.50
C ALA A 475 48.54 -43.36 -7.01
N ASP A 476 47.40 -43.96 -6.68
CA ASP A 476 47.11 -44.73 -5.44
C ASP A 476 47.26 -44.05 -4.05
N GLY A 477 46.61 -44.51 -2.97
CA GLY A 477 45.53 -45.49 -2.87
C GLY A 477 45.29 -46.03 -1.44
N ALA A 478 44.10 -45.75 -0.87
CA ALA A 478 43.46 -46.38 0.31
C ALA A 478 44.17 -46.36 1.71
N GLY A 479 43.39 -46.45 2.82
CA GLY A 479 43.95 -46.99 4.09
C GLY A 479 43.52 -46.49 5.49
N VAL A 480 42.22 -46.48 5.83
CA VAL A 480 41.67 -46.84 7.18
C VAL A 480 42.33 -46.29 8.50
N ALA A 481 41.70 -45.25 9.06
CA ALA A 481 41.22 -45.09 10.47
C ALA A 481 42.10 -45.19 11.75
N ARG A 482 41.81 -44.25 12.68
CA ARG A 482 41.88 -44.29 14.18
C ARG A 482 43.25 -44.36 14.92
N LYS A 483 43.67 -43.24 15.54
CA LYS A 483 43.71 -42.99 17.02
C LYS A 483 44.36 -41.64 17.41
N ARG A 484 43.94 -41.03 18.54
CA ARG A 484 44.67 -39.97 19.30
C ARG A 484 45.52 -40.62 20.40
N PRO A 485 46.61 -40.00 20.92
CA PRO A 485 46.50 -39.18 22.15
C PRO A 485 47.47 -37.96 22.25
N LEU A 486 47.46 -37.30 23.42
CA LEU A 486 47.95 -35.93 23.76
C LEU A 486 49.49 -35.76 23.95
N ARG A 487 50.00 -34.54 23.67
CA ARG A 487 50.67 -33.55 24.59
C ARG A 487 51.14 -32.29 23.79
N LEU A 488 51.24 -31.01 24.24
CA LEU A 488 51.00 -30.21 25.48
C LEU A 488 52.30 -29.56 26.06
N ILE A 489 52.23 -28.28 26.52
CA ILE A 489 53.30 -27.31 26.92
C ILE A 489 53.94 -26.61 25.68
N GLY A 490 54.28 -25.30 25.59
CA GLY A 490 54.16 -24.08 26.45
C GLY A 490 55.29 -23.04 26.13
N ALA A 491 55.31 -21.73 26.50
CA ALA A 491 54.31 -20.79 27.04
C ALA A 491 54.86 -19.31 27.21
N VAL A 492 54.00 -18.27 27.02
CA VAL A 492 53.93 -16.96 27.78
C VAL A 492 54.86 -15.71 27.51
N ALA A 493 54.23 -14.50 27.51
CA ALA A 493 54.74 -13.10 27.72
C ALA A 493 55.71 -12.47 26.67
N ALA A 494 56.02 -11.15 26.57
CA ALA A 494 55.67 -9.86 27.25
C ALA A 494 56.05 -8.63 26.32
N VAL A 495 56.06 -7.33 26.72
CA VAL A 495 54.96 -6.39 27.10
C VAL A 495 55.48 -4.91 27.27
N VAL A 496 54.78 -3.91 26.68
CA VAL A 496 54.75 -2.44 26.99
C VAL A 496 55.97 -1.51 26.77
N LEU A 497 55.68 -0.30 26.24
CA LEU A 497 56.17 1.10 26.49
C LEU A 497 56.07 1.90 25.16
N ILE A 498 55.74 3.19 25.01
CA ILE A 498 55.10 4.34 25.71
C ILE A 498 55.54 5.61 24.92
N ALA A 499 54.79 6.71 24.95
CA ALA A 499 54.93 7.85 24.02
C ALA A 499 55.89 8.99 24.47
N GLY A 500 56.21 9.91 23.55
CA GLY A 500 57.00 11.13 23.81
C GLY A 500 56.58 12.32 22.92
N ALA A 501 56.25 13.44 23.57
CA ALA A 501 55.94 14.76 23.00
C ALA A 501 57.23 15.63 22.85
N ALA A 502 57.29 16.78 22.18
CA ALA A 502 56.40 17.50 21.25
C ALA A 502 57.14 18.73 20.63
N VAL A 503 56.54 19.37 19.62
CA VAL A 503 56.63 20.83 19.28
C VAL A 503 58.02 21.45 19.01
N THR A 504 58.30 21.77 17.73
CA THR A 504 58.44 23.16 17.21
C THR A 504 58.75 23.16 15.71
N GLY A 505 58.32 24.21 14.99
CA GLY A 505 58.96 24.63 13.73
C GLY A 505 58.07 24.71 12.48
N TRP A 506 57.96 25.93 11.94
CA TRP A 506 57.70 26.26 10.53
C TRP A 506 56.39 25.79 9.86
N LEU A 507 55.34 26.58 10.11
CA LEU A 507 54.55 27.15 9.03
C LEU A 507 55.47 27.75 7.95
N VAL A 508 55.28 27.37 6.68
CA VAL A 508 55.22 28.23 5.47
C VAL A 508 55.10 27.34 4.23
N PHE A 509 53.97 27.49 3.51
CA PHE A 509 53.56 26.78 2.28
C PHE A 509 53.47 25.24 2.28
N GLY A 510 52.22 24.75 2.26
CA GLY A 510 51.81 23.84 1.19
C GLY A 510 51.53 22.37 1.53
N LYS A 511 50.30 22.08 2.00
CA LYS A 511 49.36 21.21 1.27
C LYS A 511 47.96 21.25 1.91
N ALA A 512 46.92 21.11 1.07
CA ALA A 512 45.59 20.73 1.53
C ALA A 512 45.62 19.28 2.04
N LYS A 513 44.65 18.91 2.89
CA LYS A 513 44.50 17.55 3.41
C LYS A 513 43.02 17.19 3.41
N GLU A 514 42.69 15.99 2.92
CA GLU A 514 41.32 15.50 2.90
C GLU A 514 40.77 15.25 4.32
N GLU A 515 39.46 15.45 4.49
CA GLU A 515 38.70 14.87 5.60
C GLU A 515 38.30 13.42 5.27
N PRO A 516 38.15 12.54 6.28
CA PRO A 516 37.75 11.15 6.06
C PRO A 516 36.30 11.08 5.55
N SER A 517 36.08 10.31 4.48
CA SER A 517 34.79 10.17 3.81
C SER A 517 33.71 9.59 4.73
N ALA A 518 32.56 10.26 4.79
CA ALA A 518 31.34 9.70 5.36
C ALA A 518 30.88 8.45 4.59
N PRO A 519 30.19 7.49 5.24
CA PRO A 519 29.45 6.45 4.52
C PRO A 519 28.37 7.12 3.65
N SER A 520 28.29 6.73 2.37
CA SER A 520 27.42 7.41 1.41
C SER A 520 25.95 7.25 1.79
N ALA A 521 25.22 8.36 1.88
CA ALA A 521 23.77 8.33 1.82
C ALA A 521 23.34 7.78 0.44
N ALA A 522 22.39 6.84 0.44
CA ALA A 522 21.84 6.21 -0.76
C ALA A 522 20.33 5.93 -0.62
N ALA A 523 19.62 6.81 0.09
CA ALA A 523 18.16 6.86 0.05
C ALA A 523 17.71 7.62 -1.20
N ALA A 524 17.77 6.95 -2.36
CA ALA A 524 17.11 7.42 -3.56
C ALA A 524 15.60 7.21 -3.42
N SER A 525 14.81 8.27 -3.62
CA SER A 525 13.35 8.21 -3.60
C SER A 525 12.85 7.49 -4.86
N ASP A 526 12.54 6.21 -4.73
CA ASP A 526 12.11 5.35 -5.85
C ASP A 526 10.61 5.53 -6.18
N SER A 527 10.29 6.76 -6.58
CA SER A 527 9.06 7.15 -7.30
C SER A 527 9.17 6.70 -8.75
N GLY A 528 8.12 6.06 -9.29
CA GLY A 528 8.07 5.69 -10.70
C GLY A 528 8.07 6.92 -11.63
N ASP A 529 9.23 7.23 -12.20
CA ASP A 529 9.45 8.04 -13.40
C ASP A 529 8.84 9.46 -13.52
N ASN A 530 8.52 10.14 -12.41
CA ASN A 530 8.47 11.62 -12.45
C ASN A 530 9.08 12.28 -11.19
N PRO A 531 10.36 12.73 -11.22
CA PRO A 531 11.05 13.37 -10.08
C PRO A 531 10.56 14.80 -9.78
N ASN A 532 9.36 15.16 -10.26
CA ASN A 532 8.70 16.44 -10.04
C ASN A 532 7.34 16.28 -9.34
N HIS A 533 6.85 15.05 -9.13
CA HIS A 533 5.54 14.79 -8.51
C HIS A 533 5.63 14.75 -6.98
N LEU A 534 4.55 15.13 -6.28
CA LEU A 534 4.45 15.08 -4.82
C LEU A 534 3.70 13.83 -4.36
N SER A 535 4.20 13.13 -3.35
CA SER A 535 3.44 12.09 -2.62
C SER A 535 2.30 12.67 -1.78
N ASP A 536 1.36 11.85 -1.31
CA ASP A 536 0.22 12.32 -0.51
C ASP A 536 0.64 13.06 0.77
N ALA A 537 1.71 12.62 1.43
CA ALA A 537 2.25 13.29 2.61
C ALA A 537 2.91 14.65 2.28
N GLU A 538 3.42 14.82 1.07
CA GLU A 538 3.95 16.08 0.54
C GLU A 538 2.83 17.02 0.09
N ILE A 539 1.75 16.47 -0.47
CA ILE A 539 0.50 17.16 -0.76
C ILE A 539 -0.17 17.63 0.54
N ASP A 540 -0.15 16.85 1.61
CA ASP A 540 -0.69 17.24 2.92
C ASP A 540 0.17 18.30 3.61
N LEU A 541 1.50 18.22 3.51
CA LEU A 541 2.38 19.33 3.89
C LEU A 541 2.06 20.61 3.10
N LEU A 542 1.72 20.49 1.81
CA LEU A 542 1.29 21.62 1.00
C LEU A 542 -0.09 22.17 1.43
N LYS A 543 -1.08 21.32 1.71
CA LYS A 543 -2.39 21.71 2.29
C LYS A 543 -2.24 22.44 3.63
N LEU A 544 -1.27 22.03 4.45
CA LEU A 544 -0.92 22.66 5.73
C LEU A 544 -0.13 23.96 5.59
N SER A 545 0.23 24.40 4.38
CA SER A 545 1.07 25.57 4.13
C SER A 545 0.37 26.63 3.25
N ASP A 546 -0.41 27.48 3.91
CA ASP A 546 -1.00 28.72 3.37
C ASP A 546 0.06 29.75 2.91
N TRP A 547 0.59 29.59 1.71
CA TRP A 547 1.59 30.53 1.17
C TRP A 547 1.52 30.72 -0.36
N HIS A 548 0.35 30.48 -0.95
CA HIS A 548 0.04 30.64 -2.38
C HIS A 548 0.78 29.71 -3.37
N TYR A 549 1.54 28.71 -2.91
CA TYR A 549 2.07 27.65 -3.78
C TYR A 549 0.99 26.61 -4.12
N ASN A 550 1.16 25.88 -5.22
CA ASN A 550 0.33 24.73 -5.61
C ASN A 550 1.23 23.57 -6.08
N ARG A 551 0.69 22.35 -6.25
CA ARG A 551 1.50 21.14 -6.51
C ARG A 551 2.39 21.33 -7.73
N ALA A 552 1.83 21.86 -8.82
CA ALA A 552 2.52 22.25 -10.04
C ALA A 552 3.73 23.20 -9.88
N SER A 553 3.87 23.90 -8.75
CA SER A 553 5.00 24.79 -8.41
C SER A 553 5.98 24.18 -7.39
N CYS A 554 5.71 23.00 -6.87
CA CYS A 554 6.47 22.33 -5.81
C CYS A 554 7.03 20.98 -6.27
N LYS A 555 8.08 20.50 -5.61
CA LYS A 555 8.73 19.20 -5.86
C LYS A 555 9.22 18.57 -4.55
N PRO A 556 9.47 17.25 -4.51
CA PRO A 556 10.12 16.61 -3.36
C PRO A 556 11.47 17.25 -3.03
N ALA A 557 11.80 17.31 -1.74
CA ALA A 557 13.05 17.88 -1.26
C ALA A 557 13.60 17.10 -0.06
N GLN A 558 14.92 17.17 0.16
CA GLN A 558 15.56 16.52 1.31
C GLN A 558 15.49 17.42 2.56
N GLY A 559 14.98 16.86 3.66
CA GLY A 559 14.79 17.57 4.93
C GLY A 559 15.90 17.36 5.96
N GLY A 560 16.67 16.27 5.85
CA GLY A 560 17.58 15.80 6.89
C GLY A 560 16.87 15.04 8.02
N SER A 561 17.65 14.44 8.93
CA SER A 561 17.21 13.39 9.87
C SER A 561 16.13 13.75 10.90
N TYR A 562 15.69 15.02 10.97
CA TYR A 562 14.69 15.49 11.94
C TYR A 562 13.32 15.75 11.28
N VAL A 563 13.26 15.75 9.95
CA VAL A 563 12.10 16.11 9.13
C VAL A 563 11.40 14.83 8.66
N GLN A 564 10.07 14.79 8.73
CA GLN A 564 9.28 13.67 8.19
C GLN A 564 9.07 13.80 6.68
N VAL A 565 8.72 15.01 6.23
CA VAL A 565 8.43 15.33 4.83
C VAL A 565 8.96 16.73 4.51
N SER A 566 9.50 16.95 3.31
CA SER A 566 9.80 18.31 2.84
C SER A 566 9.63 18.48 1.34
N ILE A 567 9.11 19.64 0.96
CA ILE A 567 8.91 20.04 -0.44
C ILE A 567 9.60 21.38 -0.72
N ALA A 568 10.14 21.54 -1.92
CA ALA A 568 10.71 22.80 -2.39
C ALA A 568 9.82 23.39 -3.50
N CYS A 569 9.44 24.66 -3.35
CA CYS A 569 8.52 25.35 -4.26
C CYS A 569 9.19 26.55 -4.92
N VAL A 570 8.97 26.70 -6.23
CA VAL A 570 9.44 27.87 -6.98
C VAL A 570 8.58 29.10 -6.65
N GLY A 571 9.20 30.27 -6.63
CA GLY A 571 8.48 31.53 -6.44
C GLY A 571 7.51 31.80 -7.58
N LYS A 572 6.41 32.49 -7.26
CA LYS A 572 5.37 32.91 -8.21
C LYS A 572 5.43 34.44 -8.39
N PRO A 573 6.05 34.96 -9.47
CA PRO A 573 6.18 36.41 -9.68
C PRO A 573 4.84 37.15 -9.72
N ALA A 574 3.78 36.51 -10.18
CA ALA A 574 2.44 37.10 -10.29
C ALA A 574 1.74 37.34 -8.93
N SER A 575 2.05 36.55 -7.89
CA SER A 575 1.53 36.73 -6.52
C SER A 575 2.56 37.34 -5.56
N GLY A 576 3.79 37.59 -6.04
CA GLY A 576 4.89 38.09 -5.21
C GLY A 576 5.52 37.05 -4.27
N ALA A 577 5.09 35.78 -4.33
CA ALA A 577 5.63 34.71 -3.50
C ALA A 577 7.08 34.37 -3.90
N PRO A 578 8.06 34.42 -2.97
CA PRO A 578 9.45 34.03 -3.24
C PRO A 578 9.60 32.51 -3.40
N PRO A 579 10.75 31.96 -3.83
CA PRO A 579 11.06 30.55 -3.62
C PRO A 579 11.02 30.14 -2.14
N ALA A 580 10.57 28.91 -1.87
CA ALA A 580 10.35 28.39 -0.52
C ALA A 580 10.74 26.90 -0.39
N GLN A 581 11.06 26.47 0.83
CA GLN A 581 11.09 25.06 1.21
C GLN A 581 10.28 24.84 2.50
N PHE A 582 9.43 23.81 2.50
CA PHE A 582 8.55 23.44 3.61
C PHE A 582 8.99 22.14 4.24
N PHE A 583 8.70 21.97 5.53
CA PHE A 583 9.13 20.84 6.34
C PHE A 583 8.05 20.46 7.37
N SER A 584 7.70 19.17 7.49
CA SER A 584 6.91 18.62 8.60
C SER A 584 7.79 17.89 9.62
N PHE A 585 7.34 17.84 10.87
CA PHE A 585 8.09 17.27 12.00
C PHE A 585 7.20 16.36 12.85
N ALA A 586 7.76 15.26 13.35
CA ALA A 586 7.05 14.32 14.23
C ALA A 586 6.72 14.91 15.61
N SER A 587 7.44 15.97 16.02
CA SER A 587 7.31 16.60 17.33
C SER A 587 7.67 18.09 17.29
N VAL A 588 7.22 18.84 18.28
CA VAL A 588 7.64 20.24 18.51
C VAL A 588 9.16 20.32 18.76
N GLU A 589 9.74 19.27 19.33
CA GLU A 589 11.17 19.19 19.62
C GLU A 589 12.02 19.00 18.36
N ASN A 590 11.60 18.15 17.42
CA ASN A 590 12.27 18.01 16.13
C ASN A 590 12.23 19.34 15.36
N LEU A 591 11.07 20.02 15.35
CA LEU A 591 10.89 21.35 14.76
C LEU A 591 11.84 22.37 15.42
N ARG A 592 11.87 22.46 16.76
CA ARG A 592 12.75 23.39 17.48
C ARG A 592 14.23 23.05 17.32
N THR A 593 14.58 21.78 17.21
CA THR A 593 15.95 21.31 16.97
C THR A 593 16.43 21.69 15.57
N PHE A 594 15.62 21.44 14.54
CA PHE A 594 15.87 21.89 13.17
C PHE A 594 16.06 23.41 13.10
N VAL A 595 15.14 24.18 13.71
CA VAL A 595 15.23 25.64 13.77
C VAL A 595 16.50 26.08 14.49
N SER A 596 16.80 25.51 15.66
CA SER A 596 18.01 25.84 16.43
C SER A 596 19.30 25.52 15.70
N ALA A 597 19.33 24.43 14.91
CA ALA A 597 20.46 24.11 14.05
C ALA A 597 20.64 25.16 12.95
N LYS A 598 19.56 25.54 12.26
CA LYS A 598 19.58 26.56 11.19
C LYS A 598 19.94 27.96 11.71
N THR A 599 19.34 28.40 12.82
CA THR A 599 19.63 29.73 13.40
C THR A 599 21.07 29.88 13.86
N LYS A 600 21.65 28.82 14.46
CA LYS A 600 23.08 28.74 14.79
C LYS A 600 23.99 28.66 13.56
N GLN A 601 23.56 27.99 12.49
CA GLN A 601 24.35 27.83 11.26
C GLN A 601 24.57 29.15 10.50
N PHE A 602 23.61 30.09 10.58
CA PHE A 602 23.57 31.27 9.71
C PHE A 602 23.62 32.63 10.41
N ASP A 603 24.03 32.69 11.69
CA ASP A 603 24.05 33.92 12.52
C ASP A 603 22.69 34.66 12.52
N SER A 604 21.57 33.95 12.71
CA SER A 604 20.25 34.55 12.47
C SER A 604 19.92 35.70 13.43
N THR A 605 19.21 36.70 12.92
CA THR A 605 18.70 37.84 13.67
C THR A 605 17.18 37.91 13.59
N ASN A 606 16.59 38.77 14.40
CA ASN A 606 15.20 39.18 14.23
C ASN A 606 14.91 39.67 12.82
N CYS A 607 13.69 39.41 12.34
CA CYS A 607 13.17 40.08 11.15
C CYS A 607 12.81 41.55 11.45
N PRO A 608 12.78 42.43 10.43
CA PRO A 608 12.37 43.82 10.57
C PRO A 608 11.02 43.97 11.28
N GLY A 609 11.03 44.60 12.45
CA GLY A 609 9.84 44.84 13.29
C GLY A 609 9.67 43.87 14.48
N ASP A 610 10.45 42.80 14.60
CA ASP A 610 10.32 41.84 15.70
C ASP A 610 11.03 42.30 17.01
N PRO A 611 10.50 41.94 18.21
CA PRO A 611 11.05 42.35 19.51
C PRO A 611 12.46 41.77 19.76
N PRO A 612 13.43 42.53 20.32
CA PRO A 612 14.85 42.13 20.42
C PRO A 612 15.11 40.70 20.93
N GLY A 613 15.81 39.89 20.14
CA GLY A 613 16.08 38.47 20.39
C GLY A 613 17.03 37.85 19.35
N GLN A 614 17.07 36.51 19.29
CA GLN A 614 17.62 35.75 18.16
C GLN A 614 16.52 35.39 17.14
N ASP A 615 15.30 35.19 17.64
CA ASP A 615 14.06 34.98 16.90
C ASP A 615 12.91 35.81 17.48
N GLY A 616 11.94 36.14 16.62
CA GLY A 616 10.70 36.82 16.94
C GLY A 616 9.50 35.85 17.01
N PRO A 617 8.34 36.31 17.49
CA PRO A 617 7.11 35.52 17.52
C PRO A 617 6.46 35.48 16.12
N ALA A 618 6.26 34.29 15.55
CA ALA A 618 5.36 34.14 14.42
C ALA A 618 3.92 34.33 14.89
N ARG A 619 3.16 35.19 14.19
CA ARG A 619 1.78 35.55 14.55
C ARG A 619 0.85 35.42 13.36
N ASN A 620 -0.41 35.09 13.64
CA ASN A 620 -1.47 35.02 12.66
C ASN A 620 -2.21 36.38 12.47
N ARG A 621 -3.20 36.44 11.58
CA ARG A 621 -4.08 37.61 11.28
C ARG A 621 -4.83 38.10 12.52
N THR A 622 -5.08 37.24 13.51
CA THR A 622 -5.66 37.62 14.81
C THR A 622 -4.60 38.04 15.85
N GLY A 623 -3.34 38.25 15.46
CA GLY A 623 -2.22 38.64 16.32
C GLY A 623 -1.77 37.56 17.31
N THR A 624 -2.36 36.37 17.24
CA THR A 624 -2.09 35.25 18.15
C THR A 624 -0.73 34.65 17.83
N GLU A 625 0.06 34.36 18.86
CA GLU A 625 1.36 33.70 18.69
C GLU A 625 1.18 32.23 18.34
N VAL A 626 1.84 31.79 17.28
CA VAL A 626 1.68 30.43 16.73
C VAL A 626 3.01 29.71 16.47
N GLY A 627 4.15 30.41 16.58
CA GLY A 627 5.48 29.84 16.48
C GLY A 627 6.59 30.89 16.54
N ARG A 628 7.69 30.65 15.83
CA ARG A 628 8.89 31.50 15.80
C ARG A 628 9.20 31.97 14.38
N ARG A 629 9.88 33.11 14.26
CA ARG A 629 10.35 33.70 13.00
C ARG A 629 11.77 34.24 13.17
N ALA A 630 12.66 33.94 12.23
CA ALA A 630 14.03 34.48 12.21
C ALA A 630 14.45 34.82 10.78
N CYS A 631 15.30 35.85 10.64
CA CYS A 631 15.83 36.32 9.37
C CYS A 631 17.36 36.19 9.34
N TYR A 632 17.93 35.91 8.17
CA TYR A 632 19.38 35.92 7.99
C TYR A 632 19.77 36.30 6.55
N LEU A 633 21.08 36.45 6.31
CA LEU A 633 21.65 36.56 4.97
C LEU A 633 22.45 35.30 4.68
N ASP A 634 22.07 34.56 3.63
CA ASP A 634 22.82 33.39 3.19
C ASP A 634 24.07 33.85 2.41
N LYS A 635 25.21 33.76 3.09
CA LYS A 635 26.54 34.15 2.59
C LYS A 635 27.14 33.12 1.61
N SER A 636 26.45 32.01 1.33
CA SER A 636 26.90 31.02 0.31
C SER A 636 26.58 31.45 -1.12
N THR A 637 25.68 32.44 -1.28
CA THR A 637 25.32 33.05 -2.57
C THR A 637 26.09 34.36 -2.79
N ASP A 638 26.36 34.71 -4.05
CA ASP A 638 26.94 36.00 -4.44
C ASP A 638 26.02 36.71 -5.47
N PRO A 639 25.40 37.85 -5.13
CA PRO A 639 25.43 38.51 -3.82
C PRO A 639 24.62 37.73 -2.75
N PRO A 640 24.94 37.86 -1.46
CA PRO A 640 24.23 37.18 -0.37
C PRO A 640 22.72 37.44 -0.36
N THR A 641 21.93 36.37 -0.39
CA THR A 641 20.46 36.43 -0.46
C THR A 641 19.84 36.51 0.94
N PRO A 642 18.78 37.32 1.14
CA PRO A 642 18.00 37.29 2.37
C PRO A 642 17.17 36.02 2.48
N VAL A 643 17.11 35.48 3.69
CA VAL A 643 16.35 34.27 4.02
C VAL A 643 15.50 34.51 5.27
N THR A 644 14.30 33.93 5.32
CA THR A 644 13.42 33.94 6.50
C THR A 644 12.97 32.53 6.85
N ILE A 645 13.10 32.13 8.10
CA ILE A 645 12.50 30.92 8.67
C ILE A 645 11.22 31.32 9.42
N VAL A 646 10.13 30.58 9.23
CA VAL A 646 8.88 30.71 10.01
C VAL A 646 8.42 29.33 10.46
N THR A 647 7.85 29.23 11.67
CA THR A 647 7.32 27.98 12.22
C THR A 647 5.87 28.09 12.68
N HIS A 648 5.17 26.97 12.68
CA HIS A 648 3.86 26.79 13.27
C HIS A 648 3.89 25.60 14.25
N GLU A 649 4.05 25.88 15.55
CA GLU A 649 4.30 24.85 16.57
C GLU A 649 3.09 23.94 16.87
N LYS A 650 1.90 24.24 16.32
CA LYS A 650 0.68 23.41 16.49
C LYS A 650 0.45 22.38 15.39
N THR A 651 0.85 22.66 14.15
CA THR A 651 0.77 21.69 13.03
C THR A 651 2.11 21.02 12.75
N LEU A 652 3.15 21.37 13.52
CA LEU A 652 4.50 20.83 13.37
C LEU A 652 5.07 21.08 11.97
N VAL A 653 4.87 22.31 11.46
CA VAL A 653 5.39 22.75 10.16
C VAL A 653 6.40 23.89 10.35
N ALA A 654 7.47 23.88 9.56
CA ALA A 654 8.34 25.04 9.34
C ALA A 654 8.52 25.31 7.85
N ALA A 655 8.88 26.55 7.51
CA ALA A 655 9.15 26.97 6.15
C ALA A 655 10.32 27.96 6.07
N ILE A 656 11.06 27.92 4.96
CA ILE A 656 12.22 28.75 4.69
C ILE A 656 12.02 29.46 3.35
N TYR A 657 12.07 30.79 3.33
CA TYR A 657 11.84 31.64 2.16
C TYR A 657 13.14 32.33 1.73
N THR A 658 13.44 32.34 0.43
CA THR A 658 14.70 32.90 -0.11
C THR A 658 14.43 33.96 -1.18
N TRP A 659 15.08 35.13 -1.09
CA TRP A 659 14.90 36.21 -2.08
C TRP A 659 16.10 36.33 -3.01
N ASN A 660 16.09 35.53 -4.07
CA ASN A 660 17.17 35.45 -5.05
C ASN A 660 17.22 36.69 -5.97
N GLY A 661 18.40 37.30 -6.10
CA GLY A 661 18.71 38.33 -7.10
C GLY A 661 18.88 39.77 -6.58
N PRO A 662 19.30 40.71 -7.46
CA PRO A 662 19.66 42.08 -7.13
C PRO A 662 18.43 42.92 -6.74
N GLY A 663 18.04 42.82 -5.48
CA GLY A 663 16.85 43.47 -4.93
C GLY A 663 16.21 42.72 -3.76
N GLY A 664 16.68 41.52 -3.42
CA GLY A 664 16.03 40.65 -2.43
C GLY A 664 15.71 41.28 -1.08
N ALA A 665 16.55 42.20 -0.58
CA ALA A 665 16.29 42.91 0.69
C ALA A 665 15.09 43.87 0.61
N ALA A 666 14.79 44.43 -0.57
CA ALA A 666 13.57 45.20 -0.79
C ALA A 666 12.35 44.28 -0.90
N GLY A 667 12.50 43.11 -1.53
CA GLY A 667 11.45 42.08 -1.59
C GLY A 667 11.04 41.56 -0.20
N LEU A 668 12.02 41.23 0.65
CA LEU A 668 11.80 40.84 2.04
C LEU A 668 11.05 41.92 2.85
N ASN A 669 11.47 43.19 2.72
CA ASN A 669 10.80 44.29 3.41
C ASN A 669 9.37 44.55 2.88
N ALA A 670 9.15 44.42 1.57
CA ALA A 670 7.83 44.55 0.96
C ALA A 670 6.88 43.41 1.38
N TRP A 671 7.40 42.18 1.53
CA TRP A 671 6.68 41.02 2.02
C TRP A 671 6.17 41.22 3.46
N PHE A 672 7.00 41.73 4.37
CA PHE A 672 6.55 42.08 5.72
C PHE A 672 5.53 43.24 5.74
N GLY A 673 5.52 44.11 4.72
CA GLY A 673 4.49 45.14 4.55
C GLY A 673 3.11 44.61 4.14
N HIS A 674 3.03 43.38 3.61
CA HIS A 674 1.79 42.73 3.14
C HIS A 674 1.50 41.41 3.87
N ALA A 675 2.23 41.14 4.96
CA ALA A 675 2.44 39.85 5.60
C ALA A 675 1.31 38.79 5.38
N PRO A 676 1.54 37.75 4.55
CA PRO A 676 0.74 36.55 4.65
C PRO A 676 0.95 35.93 6.04
N ASP A 677 -0.15 35.48 6.61
CA ASP A 677 -0.19 34.80 7.90
C ASP A 677 0.02 33.30 7.63
N PRO A 678 0.87 32.60 8.40
CA PRO A 678 1.15 31.18 8.21
C PRO A 678 -0.04 30.21 8.42
N THR A 679 -1.28 30.70 8.57
CA THR A 679 -2.46 29.93 9.03
C THR A 679 -3.82 30.37 8.41
N SER A 680 -3.83 31.01 7.23
CA SER A 680 -4.91 31.95 6.85
C SER A 680 -5.56 31.79 5.47
N GLY A 681 -5.42 30.60 4.91
CA GLY A 681 -5.90 30.18 3.60
C GLY A 681 -5.56 28.72 3.44
N GLY A 682 -6.53 27.83 3.60
CA GLY A 682 -6.35 26.48 3.07
C GLY A 682 -6.17 26.55 1.56
N LEU A 683 -5.97 25.39 0.94
CA LEU A 683 -6.66 25.20 -0.33
C LEU A 683 -8.15 25.43 -0.04
N THR A 684 -8.70 26.52 -0.56
CA THR A 684 -10.11 26.46 -0.96
C THR A 684 -10.19 25.36 -2.00
N ASP A 685 -11.24 24.54 -1.95
CA ASP A 685 -11.60 23.65 -3.05
C ASP A 685 -12.00 24.55 -4.24
N ASP A 686 -10.99 25.01 -4.97
CA ASP A 686 -11.12 25.91 -6.08
C ASP A 686 -11.53 25.07 -7.29
N PRO A 687 -12.72 25.29 -7.88
CA PRO A 687 -13.10 24.56 -9.09
C PRO A 687 -12.16 24.86 -10.27
N VAL A 688 -11.25 25.83 -10.14
CA VAL A 688 -10.19 26.20 -11.08
C VAL A 688 -8.83 25.57 -10.70
N ASP A 689 -8.77 24.58 -9.80
CA ASP A 689 -7.54 23.82 -9.53
C ASP A 689 -7.12 23.04 -10.80
N PRO A 690 -5.95 23.31 -11.42
CA PRO A 690 -5.50 22.62 -12.62
C PRO A 690 -5.20 21.13 -12.41
N ASP A 691 -5.12 20.67 -11.15
CA ASP A 691 -4.95 19.25 -10.83
C ASP A 691 -6.33 18.55 -10.58
N ASN A 692 -7.46 19.26 -10.73
CA ASN A 692 -8.84 18.75 -10.61
C ASN A 692 -9.52 18.64 -11.99
N PHE A 693 -9.36 17.50 -12.67
CA PHE A 693 -9.99 17.25 -13.96
C PHE A 693 -11.52 17.20 -13.84
N THR A 694 -12.23 17.93 -14.70
CA THR A 694 -13.68 17.76 -14.85
C THR A 694 -14.01 16.40 -15.49
N PRO A 695 -15.25 15.89 -15.38
CA PRO A 695 -15.66 14.69 -16.10
C PRO A 695 -15.45 14.77 -17.62
N ALA A 696 -15.50 15.98 -18.20
CA ALA A 696 -15.25 16.21 -19.62
C ALA A 696 -13.74 16.15 -19.96
N ASP A 697 -12.86 16.54 -19.03
CA ASP A 697 -11.41 16.41 -19.20
C ASP A 697 -10.94 14.95 -19.08
N LEU A 698 -11.52 14.18 -18.15
CA LEU A 698 -11.25 12.75 -18.03
C LEU A 698 -11.73 11.98 -19.27
N ASP A 699 -12.91 12.32 -19.80
CA ASP A 699 -13.45 11.81 -21.06
C ASP A 699 -12.57 12.19 -22.28
N LEU A 700 -12.07 13.43 -22.32
CA LEU A 700 -11.12 13.91 -23.33
C LEU A 700 -9.80 13.13 -23.27
N ILE A 701 -9.21 12.97 -22.08
CA ILE A 701 -7.97 12.22 -21.85
C ILE A 701 -8.14 10.75 -22.27
N ALA A 702 -9.24 10.10 -21.87
CA ALA A 702 -9.54 8.73 -22.26
C ALA A 702 -9.65 8.56 -23.78
N ARG A 703 -10.37 9.46 -24.48
CA ARG A 703 -10.50 9.40 -25.95
C ARG A 703 -9.20 9.76 -26.69
N ALA A 704 -8.45 10.75 -26.22
CA ALA A 704 -7.28 11.28 -26.93
C ALA A 704 -6.00 10.46 -26.68
N LEU A 705 -5.82 9.92 -25.48
CA LEU A 705 -4.59 9.24 -25.04
C LEU A 705 -4.77 7.73 -24.75
N ASN A 706 -5.97 7.18 -24.99
CA ASN A 706 -6.28 5.74 -24.90
C ASN A 706 -5.89 5.14 -23.54
N ASN A 707 -6.55 5.62 -22.47
CA ASN A 707 -6.35 5.21 -21.07
C ASN A 707 -4.88 5.20 -20.60
N LYS A 708 -4.06 6.12 -21.13
CA LYS A 708 -2.79 6.48 -20.50
C LYS A 708 -3.03 7.33 -19.25
N ASP A 709 -2.08 7.25 -18.33
CA ASP A 709 -2.17 7.85 -17.01
C ASP A 709 -2.29 9.39 -17.08
N PRO A 710 -3.27 10.03 -16.39
CA PRO A 710 -3.41 11.48 -16.35
C PRO A 710 -2.26 12.24 -15.67
N GLN A 711 -1.30 11.57 -15.02
CA GLN A 711 -0.24 12.19 -14.17
C GLN A 711 0.61 13.29 -14.83
N ASP A 712 0.74 13.33 -16.16
CA ASP A 712 1.45 14.40 -16.88
C ASP A 712 0.55 15.49 -17.47
N CYS A 713 -0.77 15.39 -17.25
CA CYS A 713 -1.79 16.31 -17.74
C CYS A 713 -2.31 17.27 -16.64
N ARG A 714 -2.91 18.39 -17.06
CA ARG A 714 -3.53 19.40 -16.18
C ARG A 714 -4.75 20.03 -16.85
N HIS A 715 -5.81 20.27 -16.09
CA HIS A 715 -6.95 21.05 -16.54
C HIS A 715 -6.54 22.51 -16.84
N LEU A 716 -7.18 23.08 -17.86
CA LEU A 716 -7.18 24.48 -18.21
C LEU A 716 -8.65 24.91 -18.36
N GLU A 717 -9.01 26.09 -17.86
CA GLU A 717 -10.34 26.67 -18.13
C GLU A 717 -10.61 26.70 -19.65
N PRO A 718 -11.73 26.12 -20.14
CA PRO A 718 -12.10 26.22 -21.54
C PRO A 718 -12.29 27.69 -21.96
N PRO A 719 -11.76 28.13 -23.12
CA PRO A 719 -11.85 29.52 -23.56
C PRO A 719 -13.26 29.97 -23.99
N GLY A 720 -14.29 29.19 -23.65
CA GLY A 720 -15.68 29.35 -24.07
C GLY A 720 -15.97 28.83 -25.48
N GLY A 721 -17.22 28.98 -25.91
CA GLY A 721 -17.69 28.50 -27.21
C GLY A 721 -18.06 27.01 -27.18
N ASP A 722 -17.61 26.28 -28.21
CA ASP A 722 -17.93 24.85 -28.39
C ASP A 722 -16.96 23.89 -27.67
N ILE A 723 -15.92 24.41 -27.02
CA ILE A 723 -14.93 23.64 -26.25
C ILE A 723 -15.49 23.40 -24.84
N GLN A 724 -15.60 22.13 -24.44
CA GLN A 724 -16.16 21.70 -23.14
C GLN A 724 -15.11 21.18 -22.16
N ALA A 725 -13.93 20.82 -22.66
CA ALA A 725 -12.80 20.31 -21.90
C ALA A 725 -11.51 20.87 -22.53
N ASN A 726 -10.52 21.18 -21.71
CA ASN A 726 -9.28 21.80 -22.17
C ASN A 726 -8.15 21.37 -21.23
N VAL A 727 -7.13 20.68 -21.75
CA VAL A 727 -6.13 19.97 -20.95
C VAL A 727 -4.75 20.16 -21.55
N VAL A 728 -3.77 20.62 -20.76
CA VAL A 728 -2.37 20.62 -21.17
C VAL A 728 -1.64 19.41 -20.58
N CYS A 729 -1.11 18.56 -21.46
CA CYS A 729 -0.23 17.46 -21.11
C CYS A 729 1.22 17.84 -21.42
N ALA A 730 2.06 17.77 -20.40
CA ALA A 730 3.50 17.77 -20.57
C ALA A 730 3.93 16.50 -21.33
N GLY A 731 5.15 16.51 -21.87
CA GLY A 731 5.72 15.35 -22.56
C GLY A 731 6.06 14.19 -21.61
N GLY A 732 5.03 13.51 -21.08
CA GLY A 732 5.11 12.38 -20.13
C GLY A 732 5.80 11.12 -20.67
N ASN A 733 6.24 11.15 -21.92
CA ASN A 733 7.32 10.30 -22.41
C ASN A 733 8.46 11.24 -22.82
N VAL A 734 9.68 10.95 -22.37
CA VAL A 734 10.89 11.78 -22.53
C VAL A 734 11.27 12.15 -23.99
N ASN A 735 10.51 11.69 -24.98
CA ASN A 735 10.70 11.97 -26.41
C ASN A 735 9.44 12.60 -27.07
N ALA A 736 8.54 13.24 -26.30
CA ALA A 736 7.30 13.87 -26.79
C ALA A 736 7.32 15.41 -26.71
N PRO A 737 6.59 16.13 -27.59
CA PRO A 737 6.34 17.57 -27.44
C PRO A 737 5.36 17.86 -26.29
N THR A 738 5.15 19.14 -25.96
CA THR A 738 4.00 19.55 -25.14
C THR A 738 2.73 19.46 -25.98
N ILE A 739 1.62 18.99 -25.40
CA ILE A 739 0.34 18.79 -26.10
C ILE A 739 -0.76 19.51 -25.32
N ILE A 740 -1.56 20.33 -25.98
CA ILE A 740 -2.81 20.92 -25.45
C ILE A 740 -3.97 20.24 -26.18
N LEU A 741 -4.93 19.68 -25.44
CA LEU A 741 -6.09 18.96 -25.94
C LEU A 741 -7.35 19.79 -25.70
N ALA A 742 -8.23 19.87 -26.71
CA ALA A 742 -9.53 20.52 -26.62
C ALA A 742 -10.65 19.52 -26.95
N GLY A 743 -11.63 19.37 -26.07
CA GLY A 743 -12.75 18.44 -26.21
C GLY A 743 -14.04 19.12 -26.68
N PHE A 744 -14.76 18.46 -27.60
CA PHE A 744 -16.01 18.96 -28.17
C PHE A 744 -17.14 17.92 -28.01
N THR A 745 -18.39 18.38 -27.81
CA THR A 745 -19.57 17.50 -27.76
C THR A 745 -19.79 16.70 -29.05
N THR A 746 -19.35 17.20 -30.20
CA THR A 746 -19.62 16.62 -31.52
C THR A 746 -18.48 16.79 -32.51
N SER A 747 -18.38 15.84 -33.45
CA SER A 747 -17.55 15.93 -34.64
C SER A 747 -17.75 17.23 -35.44
N ALA A 748 -18.98 17.75 -35.48
CA ALA A 748 -19.31 18.97 -36.21
C ALA A 748 -18.74 20.23 -35.55
N GLN A 749 -18.68 20.27 -34.22
CA GLN A 749 -18.01 21.34 -33.46
C GLN A 749 -16.50 21.28 -33.65
N ALA A 750 -15.88 20.10 -33.50
CA ALA A 750 -14.46 19.89 -33.74
C ALA A 750 -14.05 20.31 -35.17
N ARG A 751 -14.85 19.90 -36.17
CA ARG A 751 -14.72 20.30 -37.58
C ARG A 751 -14.80 21.83 -37.75
N THR A 752 -15.76 22.48 -37.10
CA THR A 752 -15.99 23.93 -37.18
C THR A 752 -14.87 24.73 -36.53
N GLN A 753 -14.34 24.27 -35.39
CA GLN A 753 -13.20 24.90 -34.72
C GLN A 753 -11.94 24.79 -35.58
N TRP A 754 -11.63 23.60 -36.13
CA TRP A 754 -10.53 23.45 -37.08
C TRP A 754 -10.69 24.39 -38.29
N ASP A 755 -11.90 24.51 -38.84
CA ASP A 755 -12.20 25.41 -39.96
C ASP A 755 -11.99 26.89 -39.58
N ASN A 756 -12.17 27.28 -38.32
CA ASN A 756 -11.88 28.63 -37.82
C ASN A 756 -10.38 28.88 -37.63
N ASP A 757 -9.66 27.97 -37.00
CA ASP A 757 -8.23 28.13 -36.72
C ASP A 757 -7.40 28.05 -38.00
N PHE A 758 -7.75 27.16 -38.93
CA PHE A 758 -7.14 27.13 -40.26
C PHE A 758 -7.38 28.44 -41.03
N ARG A 759 -8.59 29.03 -40.97
CA ARG A 759 -8.87 30.37 -41.54
C ARG A 759 -8.10 31.51 -40.87
N ARG A 760 -7.59 31.31 -39.65
CA ARG A 760 -6.95 32.34 -38.83
C ARG A 760 -5.42 32.29 -38.87
N PHE A 761 -4.84 31.10 -39.00
CA PHE A 761 -3.40 30.85 -38.87
C PHE A 761 -2.78 30.03 -40.02
N GLY A 762 -3.58 29.56 -40.98
CA GLY A 762 -3.21 28.44 -41.85
C GLY A 762 -2.07 28.70 -42.85
N GLU A 763 -0.93 28.04 -42.61
CA GLU A 763 0.02 27.62 -43.63
C GLU A 763 0.10 26.08 -43.64
N SER A 764 0.45 25.46 -44.78
CA SER A 764 0.72 24.02 -44.81
C SER A 764 2.05 23.71 -44.11
N CYS A 765 2.24 22.46 -43.67
CA CYS A 765 3.47 22.05 -42.99
C CYS A 765 4.74 22.11 -43.85
N ASP A 766 4.61 22.25 -45.16
CA ASP A 766 5.67 22.48 -46.16
C ASP A 766 5.72 23.94 -46.69
N GLY A 767 4.98 24.88 -46.11
CA GLY A 767 5.05 26.31 -46.44
C GLY A 767 4.34 26.71 -47.75
N GLN A 768 3.34 25.94 -48.18
CA GLN A 768 2.44 26.27 -49.28
C GLN A 768 1.15 26.92 -48.73
N ALA A 769 0.52 27.76 -49.57
CA ALA A 769 -0.66 28.56 -49.19
C ALA A 769 -2.00 28.03 -49.76
N ASP A 770 -2.02 26.84 -50.37
CA ASP A 770 -3.21 26.25 -51.00
C ASP A 770 -3.25 24.73 -50.72
N PRO A 771 -4.40 24.12 -50.37
CA PRO A 771 -4.39 23.24 -49.21
C PRO A 771 -5.06 21.88 -49.47
N THR A 772 -4.26 20.86 -49.79
CA THR A 772 -4.65 19.49 -49.45
C THR A 772 -4.55 19.35 -47.93
N ASN A 773 -5.63 19.70 -47.22
CA ASN A 773 -5.80 19.43 -45.79
C ASN A 773 -5.27 18.03 -45.50
N ALA A 774 -4.21 17.92 -44.71
CA ALA A 774 -3.50 16.67 -44.55
C ALA A 774 -4.38 15.69 -43.75
N ALA A 775 -5.15 14.89 -44.49
CA ALA A 775 -5.99 13.84 -43.96
C ALA A 775 -5.07 12.78 -43.37
N TRP A 776 -4.91 12.81 -42.04
CA TRP A 776 -4.11 11.82 -41.36
C TRP A 776 -4.95 10.55 -41.23
N THR A 777 -4.37 9.44 -41.68
CA THR A 777 -5.08 8.17 -41.90
C THR A 777 -4.58 7.11 -40.94
N VAL A 778 -5.46 6.59 -40.09
CA VAL A 778 -5.14 5.43 -39.25
C VAL A 778 -5.53 4.18 -40.04
N ARG A 779 -4.54 3.33 -40.34
CA ARG A 779 -4.71 2.10 -41.15
C ARG A 779 -5.35 2.33 -42.53
N GLY A 780 -5.17 3.51 -43.12
CA GLY A 780 -5.73 3.88 -44.43
C GLY A 780 -7.15 4.48 -44.41
N SER A 781 -7.70 4.78 -43.22
CA SER A 781 -8.98 5.49 -43.06
C SER A 781 -8.75 6.89 -42.49
N ASP A 782 -9.35 7.92 -43.12
CA ASP A 782 -9.30 9.31 -42.66
C ASP A 782 -9.89 9.46 -41.24
N VAL A 783 -9.08 9.86 -40.26
CA VAL A 783 -9.56 10.14 -38.88
C VAL A 783 -9.71 11.64 -38.57
N GLY A 784 -9.09 12.51 -39.36
CA GLY A 784 -9.16 13.96 -39.18
C GLY A 784 -8.11 14.70 -40.00
N ARG A 785 -7.72 15.90 -39.57
CA ARG A 785 -6.84 16.82 -40.33
C ARG A 785 -5.81 17.49 -39.43
N TYR A 786 -4.72 17.97 -40.02
CA TYR A 786 -3.75 18.83 -39.32
C TYR A 786 -3.19 19.93 -40.22
N THR A 787 -2.59 20.95 -39.59
CA THR A 787 -1.86 22.07 -40.22
C THR A 787 -0.72 22.51 -39.29
N CYS A 788 0.27 23.23 -39.82
CA CYS A 788 1.36 23.80 -39.01
C CYS A 788 1.18 25.31 -38.83
N LEU A 789 1.78 25.88 -37.78
CA LEU A 789 1.86 27.33 -37.57
C LEU A 789 3.10 27.72 -36.75
N THR A 790 3.39 29.01 -36.69
CA THR A 790 4.30 29.60 -35.70
C THR A 790 3.48 30.37 -34.66
N GLU A 791 3.66 30.02 -33.40
CA GLU A 791 2.95 30.59 -32.25
C GLU A 791 3.81 31.69 -31.59
N ASP A 792 3.30 32.92 -31.56
CA ASP A 792 3.96 34.09 -30.94
C ASP A 792 3.44 34.41 -29.51
N SER A 793 2.50 33.62 -28.98
CA SER A 793 1.69 33.96 -27.79
C SER A 793 2.52 34.22 -26.52
N VAL A 794 3.60 33.45 -26.33
CA VAL A 794 4.44 33.44 -25.12
C VAL A 794 5.66 34.36 -25.23
N GLY A 795 5.67 35.30 -26.19
CA GLY A 795 6.76 36.27 -26.39
C GLY A 795 8.06 35.68 -26.96
N THR A 796 8.06 34.41 -27.35
CA THR A 796 9.09 33.77 -28.17
C THR A 796 8.40 32.93 -29.26
N PRO A 797 8.67 33.15 -30.56
CA PRO A 797 8.06 32.38 -31.64
C PRO A 797 8.41 30.89 -31.52
N ARG A 798 7.41 30.00 -31.61
CA ARG A 798 7.60 28.53 -31.57
C ARG A 798 6.83 27.83 -32.68
N ALA A 799 7.39 26.74 -33.19
CA ALA A 799 6.68 25.89 -34.14
C ALA A 799 5.61 25.04 -33.43
N ALA A 800 4.42 24.97 -34.03
CA ALA A 800 3.32 24.13 -33.54
C ALA A 800 2.59 23.40 -34.69
N ILE A 801 1.88 22.33 -34.32
CA ILE A 801 0.91 21.61 -35.17
C ILE A 801 -0.46 21.72 -34.52
N LEU A 802 -1.47 22.19 -35.27
CA LEU A 802 -2.87 22.05 -34.91
C LEU A 802 -3.45 20.83 -35.63
N ALA A 803 -3.99 19.88 -34.88
CA ALA A 803 -4.65 18.68 -35.36
C ALA A 803 -6.09 18.58 -34.83
N VAL A 804 -6.95 17.90 -35.58
CA VAL A 804 -8.30 17.52 -35.16
C VAL A 804 -8.53 16.04 -35.46
N ASN A 805 -9.22 15.35 -34.57
CA ASN A 805 -9.79 14.03 -34.79
C ASN A 805 -11.30 14.17 -34.95
N GLU A 806 -11.78 14.10 -36.19
CA GLU A 806 -13.19 14.30 -36.54
C GLU A 806 -14.06 13.12 -36.03
N GLN A 807 -13.48 11.94 -35.80
CA GLN A 807 -14.19 10.75 -35.30
C GLN A 807 -14.34 10.73 -33.76
N LYS A 808 -13.27 11.06 -33.01
CA LYS A 808 -13.23 11.07 -31.53
C LYS A 808 -13.57 12.45 -30.91
N ALA A 809 -13.97 13.43 -31.74
CA ALA A 809 -14.42 14.77 -31.34
C ALA A 809 -13.46 15.54 -30.41
N PHE A 810 -12.17 15.56 -30.76
CA PHE A 810 -11.16 16.37 -30.07
C PHE A 810 -10.22 17.11 -31.03
N GLY A 811 -9.61 18.17 -30.54
CA GLY A 811 -8.50 18.90 -31.16
C GLY A 811 -7.24 18.76 -30.31
N ALA A 812 -6.07 18.91 -30.95
CA ALA A 812 -4.78 18.86 -30.29
C ALA A 812 -3.83 19.91 -30.89
N GLU A 813 -3.22 20.73 -30.04
CA GLU A 813 -2.10 21.61 -30.37
C GLU A 813 -0.82 21.00 -29.82
N LEU A 814 0.19 20.80 -30.67
CA LEU A 814 1.48 20.23 -30.28
C LEU A 814 2.55 21.29 -30.48
N VAL A 815 3.34 21.60 -29.45
CA VAL A 815 4.30 22.73 -29.46
C VAL A 815 5.72 22.24 -29.17
N VAL A 816 6.71 22.76 -29.89
CA VAL A 816 8.14 22.45 -29.64
C VAL A 816 8.59 22.99 -28.28
N VAL A 817 9.46 22.23 -27.61
CA VAL A 817 10.06 22.64 -26.33
C VAL A 817 11.20 23.65 -26.54
N ALA A 818 11.70 24.23 -25.44
CA ALA A 818 12.82 25.15 -25.50
C ALA A 818 14.13 24.44 -25.93
N PRO A 819 15.06 25.11 -26.65
CA PRO A 819 16.27 24.47 -27.19
C PRO A 819 17.24 23.91 -26.15
N ASP A 820 17.14 24.36 -24.89
CA ASP A 820 17.91 23.95 -23.73
C ASP A 820 17.28 22.78 -22.93
N TRP A 821 16.11 22.29 -23.36
CA TRP A 821 15.47 21.13 -22.73
C TRP A 821 16.40 19.89 -22.80
N PRO A 822 16.59 19.15 -21.70
CA PRO A 822 17.64 18.12 -21.63
C PRO A 822 17.30 16.79 -22.32
N TYR A 823 16.07 16.62 -22.84
CA TYR A 823 15.56 15.35 -23.35
C TYR A 823 15.40 15.28 -24.89
N PRO A 824 15.31 14.09 -25.53
CA PRO A 824 15.24 13.93 -27.00
C PRO A 824 13.86 14.22 -27.61
N THR A 825 13.30 15.39 -27.32
CA THR A 825 12.00 15.89 -27.77
C THR A 825 12.13 16.80 -29.01
N PRO A 826 11.10 16.95 -29.86
CA PRO A 826 11.13 17.83 -31.04
C PRO A 826 11.45 19.30 -30.71
N ARG A 827 12.41 19.89 -31.45
CA ARG A 827 12.95 21.24 -31.24
C ARG A 827 12.67 22.20 -32.40
N ASN A 828 12.14 21.71 -33.52
CA ASN A 828 11.78 22.49 -34.71
C ASN A 828 10.60 21.85 -35.47
N GLN A 829 10.02 22.61 -36.42
CA GLN A 829 8.86 22.18 -37.20
C GLN A 829 9.08 20.85 -37.97
N PRO A 830 10.20 20.63 -38.70
CA PRO A 830 10.48 19.35 -39.34
C PRO A 830 10.48 18.15 -38.38
N GLU A 831 11.14 18.27 -37.22
CA GLU A 831 11.15 17.21 -36.19
C GLU A 831 9.75 16.95 -35.62
N LEU A 832 8.94 17.99 -35.42
CA LEU A 832 7.58 17.88 -34.89
C LEU A 832 6.63 17.21 -35.89
N VAL A 833 6.77 17.53 -37.19
CA VAL A 833 6.00 16.90 -38.28
C VAL A 833 6.40 15.44 -38.47
N ASP A 834 7.70 15.13 -38.49
CA ASP A 834 8.22 13.76 -38.57
C ASP A 834 7.78 12.90 -37.37
N TRP A 835 7.79 13.48 -36.15
CA TRP A 835 7.24 12.86 -34.95
C TRP A 835 5.73 12.57 -35.11
N PHE A 836 4.93 13.58 -35.47
CA PHE A 836 3.48 13.46 -35.59
C PHE A 836 3.07 12.39 -36.64
N ILE A 837 3.74 12.38 -37.80
CA ILE A 837 3.48 11.40 -38.86
C ILE A 837 3.90 9.99 -38.42
N LYS A 838 5.03 9.81 -37.72
CA LYS A 838 5.44 8.48 -37.22
C LYS A 838 4.50 7.92 -36.15
N GLN A 839 3.96 8.76 -35.26
CA GLN A 839 2.97 8.33 -34.26
C GLN A 839 1.62 7.91 -34.90
N ASN A 840 1.30 8.35 -36.12
CA ASN A 840 0.11 7.88 -36.85
C ASN A 840 0.19 6.38 -37.22
N GLU A 841 1.40 5.84 -37.41
CA GLU A 841 1.59 4.40 -37.60
C GLU A 841 1.57 3.62 -36.27
N GLY A 842 1.94 4.27 -35.15
CA GLY A 842 2.23 3.60 -33.86
C GLY A 842 1.66 4.27 -32.61
N SER A 843 0.78 3.53 -31.90
CA SER A 843 0.42 3.66 -30.47
C SER A 843 -0.15 4.97 -29.89
N PHE A 844 0.27 6.18 -30.27
CA PHE A 844 -0.12 7.40 -29.53
C PHE A 844 -1.56 7.83 -29.79
N TRP A 845 -2.03 7.70 -31.03
CA TRP A 845 -3.34 8.22 -31.48
C TRP A 845 -4.43 7.15 -31.74
N ARG A 846 -4.15 5.88 -31.41
CA ARG A 846 -5.05 4.76 -31.73
C ARG A 846 -6.35 4.82 -30.92
#